data_AF-A0A7X6XYP8-F1
#
_entry.id   AF-A0A7X6XYP8-F1
#
_cell.length_a   1.000
_cell.length_b   1.000
_cell.length_c   1.000
_cell.angle_alpha   90.00
_cell.angle_beta   90.00
_cell.angle_gamma   90.00
#
_symmetry.space_group_name_H-M   'P 1'
#
loop_
_entity.id
_entity.type
_entity.pdbx_description
1 polymer ?
#
loop_
_entity_poly.entity_id
_entity_poly.type
_entity_poly.pdbx_seq_one_letter_code
_entity_poly.pdbx_strand_id
1 'polypeptide(L)'
;MVKLKVLEFANQVSRKKMGSKNGLTENDPEYKILAPVVTTEMAEVALSLKMLEPMSAKEVAPRCGKSVEKTAELLWDLAMAGVVVVNEIDGVDKYWYSTWIPGIMEMMVNNRENIEKHPEIAMAFEEYGRVRGGASVGSFPMGKGLMRVIPIEEAIEGESRRASYEEISTYLNENDLFSVTNCSCREAREIMGEGCGHLSKDMCIQIGFGAEYYIKTGRGRQITREEAFEIVKQAEDDGMIHQIPNIDGPGKTHAICNCCGCSCLALRSAGMFGNSDMVRSNYIAEIDEEKCVGCGECVDACNMNALKLGPSLCSKDTTLKVEKERETPRDTEWGPDRWDPNYRENKEVVTEEGSVPCKTECPAHISIPAYIKLASQGRYTEALALIKQENPFPAVCGRICPRSCESACTRGDIDDPIAIDDIKKFIAEQDLDKDVRYIPKVRKKYNNKVAIIGAGPAGLSCAYYLAIDGYDVTVYEKEEVLGGMLTFGIPSYRLQKDVINAEIDILKEMNVKFKTGVEVGKDITIEELRDEGVEAFYLAIGAQAGRKLNIEGENAKGVITGVDFLKDVNLNRHSELEGDVVVIGGGNVAIDVARTATRVGAETVNMYCLEAKNEMSALDEEIDEALEENISINNSWAPNKILTENGKVTGVELKKCVSIFDKDGKFNPKYDENDTKIVKADHVIVSIGQAISWGDMLKGSDAKLNPNNTIIADGFTYQTDQKDIFAGGDVTTGPKFAIDAIAAGKEGAILIHRFVHKGQSLTIGRNRKLYHSLDKDKYDYSGYDHMPRQKAKDIEKVKNQIEFVDTRGLLTEEQIKLETERCLGCGLVEIDEFKCVGCGVCTTRCKFDAITLVRPYDEASVEFMDLKPEVIKQVMKRKVKITTKKVKTSVKNIFK
;
A
#
# COMPACT_ATOMS: atom_id res chain seq x y z
N MET A 1 -15.26 -21.62 37.85
CA MET A 1 -14.69 -21.64 39.23
C MET A 1 -13.19 -21.34 39.10
N VAL A 2 -12.64 -20.44 39.92
CA VAL A 2 -11.22 -20.04 39.82
C VAL A 2 -10.31 -21.20 40.20
N LYS A 3 -9.32 -21.53 39.35
CA LYS A 3 -8.32 -22.57 39.61
C LYS A 3 -7.22 -21.98 40.50
N LEU A 4 -7.35 -22.12 41.82
CA LEU A 4 -6.45 -21.49 42.80
C LEU A 4 -4.97 -21.82 42.56
N LYS A 5 -4.64 -23.07 42.18
CA LYS A 5 -3.24 -23.46 41.89
C LYS A 5 -2.68 -22.79 40.65
N VAL A 6 -3.51 -22.58 39.63
CA VAL A 6 -3.12 -21.83 38.41
C VAL A 6 -2.86 -20.36 38.77
N LEU A 7 -3.70 -19.76 39.62
CA LEU A 7 -3.50 -18.39 40.10
C LEU A 7 -2.25 -18.24 40.97
N GLU A 8 -1.97 -19.24 41.81
CA GLU A 8 -0.74 -19.33 42.60
C GLU A 8 0.48 -19.36 41.68
N PHE A 9 0.45 -20.19 40.63
CA PHE A 9 1.53 -20.27 39.64
C PHE A 9 1.71 -18.95 38.86
N ALA A 10 0.62 -18.33 38.41
CA ALA A 10 0.70 -17.02 37.74
C ALA A 10 1.37 -15.95 38.63
N ASN A 11 1.06 -15.95 39.94
CA ASN A 11 1.71 -15.10 40.92
C ASN A 11 3.20 -15.44 41.10
N GLN A 12 3.57 -16.73 41.12
CA GLN A 12 4.96 -17.19 41.16
C GLN A 12 5.78 -16.69 39.96
N VAL A 13 5.27 -16.84 38.73
CA VAL A 13 5.92 -16.33 37.52
C VAL A 13 6.10 -14.81 37.61
N SER A 14 5.08 -14.10 38.09
CA SER A 14 5.13 -12.65 38.28
C SER A 14 5.94 -12.17 39.49
N ARG A 15 6.52 -13.10 40.28
CA ARG A 15 7.22 -12.81 41.55
C ARG A 15 6.37 -11.97 42.51
N LYS A 16 5.07 -12.23 42.54
CA LYS A 16 4.07 -11.59 43.40
C LYS A 16 3.57 -12.58 44.45
N LYS A 17 3.13 -12.05 45.59
CA LYS A 17 2.47 -12.86 46.62
C LYS A 17 0.97 -12.89 46.36
N MET A 18 0.40 -14.08 46.16
CA MET A 18 -1.04 -14.26 46.00
C MET A 18 -1.79 -13.68 47.23
N GLY A 19 -2.90 -12.97 46.99
CA GLY A 19 -3.69 -12.29 48.02
C GLY A 19 -3.06 -11.03 48.61
N SER A 20 -1.85 -10.64 48.17
CA SER A 20 -1.29 -9.32 48.51
C SER A 20 -1.92 -8.22 47.67
N LYS A 21 -1.75 -6.95 48.07
CA LYS A 21 -2.26 -5.77 47.33
C LYS A 21 -1.78 -5.73 45.87
N ASN A 22 -0.59 -6.25 45.59
CA ASN A 22 -0.01 -6.29 44.25
C ASN A 22 -0.14 -7.67 43.58
N GLY A 23 -0.79 -8.63 44.24
CA GLY A 23 -1.00 -9.99 43.74
C GLY A 23 -1.92 -9.99 42.52
N LEU A 24 -1.72 -10.97 41.64
CA LEU A 24 -2.61 -11.21 40.52
C LEU A 24 -3.93 -11.83 40.99
N THR A 25 -4.98 -11.51 40.25
CA THR A 25 -6.35 -12.00 40.39
C THR A 25 -6.75 -12.81 39.16
N GLU A 26 -7.93 -13.42 39.18
CA GLU A 26 -8.51 -14.12 38.04
C GLU A 26 -8.82 -13.22 36.84
N ASN A 27 -8.82 -11.89 37.03
CA ASN A 27 -9.07 -10.92 35.98
C ASN A 27 -7.79 -10.48 35.27
N ASP A 28 -6.61 -10.80 35.82
CA ASP A 28 -5.34 -10.45 35.21
C ASP A 28 -5.05 -11.35 33.98
N PRO A 29 -4.49 -10.79 32.90
CA PRO A 29 -4.18 -11.55 31.67
C PRO A 29 -3.24 -12.73 31.91
N GLU A 30 -2.33 -12.61 32.88
CA GLU A 30 -1.45 -13.69 33.33
C GLU A 30 -2.19 -14.94 33.80
N TYR A 31 -3.35 -14.79 34.47
CA TYR A 31 -4.17 -15.94 34.85
C TYR A 31 -5.04 -16.39 33.68
N LYS A 32 -5.67 -15.44 32.97
CA LYS A 32 -6.58 -15.73 31.85
C LYS A 32 -5.93 -16.56 30.76
N ILE A 33 -4.65 -16.36 30.48
CA ILE A 33 -3.95 -17.14 29.45
C ILE A 33 -3.73 -18.61 29.87
N LEU A 34 -3.48 -18.87 31.16
CA LEU A 34 -3.22 -20.21 31.68
C LEU A 34 -4.50 -21.00 31.93
N ALA A 35 -5.54 -20.32 32.45
CA ALA A 35 -6.73 -20.95 32.99
C ALA A 35 -7.47 -21.92 32.05
N PRO A 36 -7.55 -21.71 30.72
CA PRO A 36 -8.24 -22.62 29.81
C PRO A 36 -7.56 -23.98 29.70
N VAL A 37 -6.23 -23.99 29.58
CA VAL A 37 -5.44 -25.20 29.25
C VAL A 37 -4.73 -25.83 30.44
N VAL A 38 -4.33 -25.04 31.44
CA VAL A 38 -3.58 -25.56 32.59
C VAL A 38 -4.54 -26.13 33.63
N THR A 39 -4.36 -27.41 33.95
CA THR A 39 -5.12 -28.08 35.02
C THR A 39 -4.55 -27.77 36.40
N THR A 40 -5.30 -28.07 37.46
CA THR A 40 -4.80 -27.94 38.84
C THR A 40 -3.55 -28.82 39.07
N GLU A 41 -3.52 -30.05 38.55
CA GLU A 41 -2.37 -30.95 38.69
C GLU A 41 -1.14 -30.45 37.93
N MET A 42 -1.34 -29.92 36.71
CA MET A 42 -0.26 -29.28 35.96
C MET A 42 0.31 -28.09 36.74
N ALA A 43 -0.55 -27.24 37.30
CA ALA A 43 -0.11 -26.09 38.10
C ALA A 43 0.66 -26.51 39.37
N GLU A 44 0.27 -27.59 40.05
CA GLU A 44 1.02 -28.13 41.20
C GLU A 44 2.46 -28.55 40.82
N VAL A 45 2.62 -29.16 39.64
CA VAL A 45 3.94 -29.52 39.11
C VAL A 45 4.72 -28.27 38.69
N ALA A 46 4.07 -27.31 38.02
CA ALA A 46 4.70 -26.06 37.59
C ALA A 46 5.20 -25.20 38.77
N LEU A 47 4.47 -25.17 39.89
CA LEU A 47 4.88 -24.52 41.14
C LEU A 47 6.18 -25.10 41.72
N SER A 48 6.49 -26.36 41.40
CA SER A 48 7.68 -27.06 41.89
C SER A 48 8.93 -26.80 41.04
N LEU A 49 8.75 -26.21 39.85
CA LEU A 49 9.82 -25.73 38.99
C LEU A 49 10.36 -24.39 39.48
N LYS A 50 11.50 -24.00 38.91
CA LYS A 50 12.10 -22.69 39.10
C LYS A 50 12.23 -21.97 37.76
N MET A 51 12.18 -20.65 37.80
CA MET A 51 12.32 -19.79 36.63
C MET A 51 13.75 -19.90 36.08
N LEU A 52 13.89 -20.20 34.79
CA LEU A 52 15.18 -20.28 34.07
C LEU A 52 16.21 -21.27 34.68
N GLU A 53 15.77 -22.20 35.53
CA GLU A 53 16.61 -23.27 36.10
C GLU A 53 16.12 -24.63 35.59
N PRO A 54 16.84 -25.30 34.67
CA PRO A 54 16.44 -26.60 34.14
C PRO A 54 16.41 -27.69 35.21
N MET A 55 15.31 -28.43 35.28
CA MET A 55 15.12 -29.52 36.24
C MET A 55 14.54 -30.78 35.57
N SER A 56 15.06 -31.95 35.92
CA SER A 56 14.50 -33.23 35.47
C SER A 56 13.23 -33.61 36.24
N ALA A 57 12.40 -34.48 35.66
CA ALA A 57 11.21 -35.01 36.35
C ALA A 57 11.56 -35.68 37.70
N LYS A 58 12.74 -36.30 37.80
CA LYS A 58 13.24 -36.93 39.04
C LYS A 58 13.52 -35.91 40.15
N GLU A 59 13.94 -34.70 39.81
CA GLU A 59 14.21 -33.62 40.76
C GLU A 59 12.93 -32.88 41.16
N VAL A 60 11.93 -32.83 40.28
CA VAL A 60 10.64 -32.17 40.50
C VAL A 60 9.69 -33.06 41.31
N ALA A 61 9.66 -34.37 41.05
CA ALA A 61 8.70 -35.31 41.66
C ALA A 61 8.65 -35.26 43.20
N PRO A 62 9.78 -35.22 43.94
CA PRO A 62 9.76 -35.09 45.40
C PRO A 62 9.18 -33.76 45.91
N ARG A 63 9.23 -32.70 45.08
CA ARG A 63 8.75 -31.36 45.45
C ARG A 63 7.24 -31.22 45.31
N CYS A 64 6.64 -31.90 44.33
CA CYS A 64 5.20 -31.91 44.11
C CYS A 64 4.48 -33.11 44.74
N GLY A 65 5.22 -34.08 45.31
CA GLY A 65 4.67 -35.26 45.97
C GLY A 65 4.02 -36.26 45.01
N LYS A 66 4.46 -36.32 43.75
CA LYS A 66 3.95 -37.24 42.71
C LYS A 66 5.02 -38.27 42.31
N SER A 67 4.63 -39.33 41.60
CA SER A 67 5.62 -40.27 41.03
C SER A 67 6.45 -39.59 39.94
N VAL A 68 7.62 -40.14 39.62
CA VAL A 68 8.49 -39.59 38.56
C VAL A 68 7.79 -39.66 37.21
N GLU A 69 7.07 -40.75 36.93
CA GLU A 69 6.34 -40.99 35.69
C GLU A 69 5.21 -39.97 35.52
N LYS A 70 4.37 -39.79 36.55
CA LYS A 70 3.27 -38.81 36.48
C LYS A 70 3.80 -37.37 36.41
N THR A 71 4.91 -37.10 37.07
CA THR A 71 5.57 -35.79 36.99
C THR A 71 6.09 -35.53 35.57
N ALA A 72 6.72 -36.52 34.94
CA ALA A 72 7.19 -36.42 33.55
C ALA A 72 6.02 -36.18 32.57
N GLU A 73 4.91 -36.91 32.72
CA GLU A 73 3.69 -36.71 31.92
C GLU A 73 3.17 -35.27 32.04
N LEU A 74 2.99 -34.77 33.26
CA LEU A 74 2.48 -33.41 33.49
C LEU A 74 3.46 -32.32 33.05
N LEU A 75 4.77 -32.54 33.16
CA LEU A 75 5.80 -31.64 32.63
C LEU A 75 5.76 -31.57 31.10
N TRP A 76 5.55 -32.71 30.45
CA TRP A 76 5.35 -32.78 29.01
C TRP A 76 4.07 -32.05 28.57
N ASP A 77 2.95 -32.27 29.27
CA ASP A 77 1.70 -31.56 29.00
C ASP A 77 1.85 -30.04 29.17
N LEU A 78 2.58 -29.60 30.21
CA LEU A 78 2.92 -28.18 30.39
C LEU A 78 3.78 -27.65 29.24
N ALA A 79 4.69 -28.46 28.71
CA ALA A 79 5.56 -28.07 27.60
C ALA A 79 4.77 -27.91 26.31
N MET A 80 3.88 -28.86 26.02
CA MET A 80 2.94 -28.80 24.90
C MET A 80 1.96 -27.62 25.03
N ALA A 81 1.51 -27.32 26.24
CA ALA A 81 0.66 -26.16 26.50
C ALA A 81 1.38 -24.82 26.29
N GLY A 82 2.72 -24.79 26.22
CA GLY A 82 3.52 -23.58 26.08
C GLY A 82 3.90 -22.90 27.40
N VAL A 83 3.75 -23.60 28.53
CA VAL A 83 3.97 -23.04 29.89
C VAL A 83 5.41 -23.25 30.37
N VAL A 84 6.03 -24.35 29.94
CA VAL A 84 7.42 -24.68 30.27
C VAL A 84 8.20 -25.00 29.01
N VAL A 85 9.49 -24.75 29.03
CA VAL A 85 10.45 -25.17 28.03
C VAL A 85 10.92 -26.59 28.38
N VAL A 86 11.21 -27.40 27.36
CA VAL A 86 11.82 -28.72 27.50
C VAL A 86 12.99 -28.85 26.51
N ASN A 87 14.15 -29.26 27.04
CA ASN A 87 15.35 -29.57 26.27
C ASN A 87 16.04 -30.80 26.87
N GLU A 88 16.78 -31.53 26.05
CA GLU A 88 17.65 -32.61 26.49
C GLU A 88 18.98 -32.03 26.97
N ILE A 89 19.29 -32.23 28.25
CA ILE A 89 20.54 -31.77 28.86
C ILE A 89 21.16 -32.95 29.60
N ASP A 90 22.40 -33.29 29.24
CA ASP A 90 23.10 -34.47 29.75
C ASP A 90 22.36 -35.80 29.48
N GLY A 91 21.65 -35.89 28.34
CA GLY A 91 20.86 -37.07 27.95
C GLY A 91 19.55 -37.24 28.71
N VAL A 92 19.09 -36.20 29.41
CA VAL A 92 17.85 -36.22 30.20
C VAL A 92 17.02 -34.99 29.88
N ASP A 93 15.71 -35.18 29.74
CA ASP A 93 14.75 -34.10 29.62
C ASP A 93 14.73 -33.24 30.87
N LYS A 94 15.10 -31.97 30.71
CA LYS A 94 14.99 -30.95 31.75
C LYS A 94 13.96 -29.90 31.34
N TYR A 95 13.26 -29.40 32.34
CA TYR A 95 12.11 -28.51 32.22
C TYR A 95 12.29 -27.27 33.09
N TRP A 96 11.85 -26.11 32.59
CA TRP A 96 11.82 -24.85 33.33
C TRP A 96 10.78 -23.91 32.72
N TYR A 97 10.33 -22.90 33.46
CA TYR A 97 9.49 -21.84 32.89
C TYR A 97 10.28 -20.54 32.70
N SER A 98 9.87 -19.75 31.72
CA SER A 98 10.47 -18.46 31.38
C SER A 98 9.67 -17.29 31.97
N THR A 99 9.98 -16.07 31.54
CA THR A 99 9.18 -14.88 31.80
C THR A 99 7.84 -14.94 31.04
N TRP A 100 6.96 -13.95 31.26
CA TRP A 100 5.73 -13.85 30.48
C TRP A 100 5.99 -13.48 29.02
N ILE A 101 6.83 -12.46 28.79
CA ILE A 101 7.24 -11.96 27.47
C ILE A 101 8.68 -11.42 27.57
N PRO A 102 9.62 -11.90 26.72
CA PRO A 102 9.45 -13.06 25.87
C PRO A 102 9.37 -14.37 26.68
N GLY A 103 8.54 -15.31 26.25
CA GLY A 103 8.34 -16.59 26.96
C GLY A 103 6.93 -17.16 26.92
N ILE A 104 6.35 -17.43 28.11
CA ILE A 104 5.13 -18.23 28.28
C ILE A 104 4.01 -17.77 27.33
N MET A 105 3.72 -16.48 27.25
CA MET A 105 2.59 -16.02 26.46
C MET A 105 2.79 -16.24 24.95
N GLU A 106 4.01 -16.02 24.45
CA GLU A 106 4.34 -16.24 23.04
C GLU A 106 4.28 -17.73 22.69
N MET A 107 4.78 -18.59 23.58
CA MET A 107 4.79 -20.05 23.42
C MET A 107 3.37 -20.65 23.49
N MET A 108 2.53 -20.13 24.37
CA MET A 108 1.12 -20.55 24.49
C MET A 108 0.31 -20.15 23.26
N VAL A 109 0.55 -18.95 22.72
CA VAL A 109 -0.12 -18.46 21.51
C VAL A 109 0.39 -19.15 20.26
N ASN A 110 1.70 -19.43 20.15
CA ASN A 110 2.28 -20.15 19.02
C ASN A 110 1.72 -21.57 18.89
N ASN A 111 1.20 -22.15 19.97
CA ASN A 111 0.41 -23.37 19.85
C ASN A 111 -0.97 -23.02 19.24
N ARG A 112 -1.08 -23.24 17.92
CA ARG A 112 -2.30 -22.95 17.16
C ARG A 112 -3.54 -23.67 17.71
N GLU A 113 -3.39 -24.90 18.20
CA GLU A 113 -4.50 -25.66 18.81
C GLU A 113 -5.05 -24.95 20.06
N ASN A 114 -4.16 -24.34 20.86
CA ASN A 114 -4.58 -23.56 22.03
C ASN A 114 -5.48 -22.39 21.62
N ILE A 115 -5.05 -21.56 20.68
CA ILE A 115 -5.77 -20.33 20.31
C ILE A 115 -7.00 -20.59 19.45
N GLU A 116 -7.06 -21.70 18.71
CA GLU A 116 -8.25 -22.13 17.97
C GLU A 116 -9.34 -22.66 18.91
N LYS A 117 -8.97 -23.41 19.95
CA LYS A 117 -9.91 -23.91 20.97
C LYS A 117 -10.28 -22.86 22.01
N HIS A 118 -9.32 -22.00 22.36
CA HIS A 118 -9.42 -21.00 23.43
C HIS A 118 -8.90 -19.63 22.95
N PRO A 119 -9.69 -18.90 22.13
CA PRO A 119 -9.33 -17.56 21.64
C PRO A 119 -8.96 -16.56 22.74
N GLU A 120 -9.46 -16.76 23.97
CA GLU A 120 -9.10 -15.95 25.14
C GLU A 120 -7.59 -15.95 25.46
N ILE A 121 -6.84 -16.96 25.00
CA ILE A 121 -5.37 -17.01 25.13
C ILE A 121 -4.71 -15.90 24.31
N ALA A 122 -5.14 -15.72 23.05
CA ALA A 122 -4.68 -14.64 22.19
C ALA A 122 -5.06 -13.25 22.75
N MET A 123 -6.29 -13.12 23.26
CA MET A 123 -6.77 -11.87 23.87
C MET A 123 -5.98 -11.52 25.12
N ALA A 124 -5.68 -12.49 25.98
CA ALA A 124 -4.88 -12.28 27.19
C ALA A 124 -3.45 -11.83 26.86
N PHE A 125 -2.84 -12.37 25.80
CA PHE A 125 -1.52 -11.93 25.33
C PHE A 125 -1.54 -10.47 24.86
N GLU A 126 -2.56 -10.07 24.10
CA GLU A 126 -2.76 -8.68 23.68
C GLU A 126 -2.95 -7.74 24.88
N GLU A 127 -3.85 -8.13 25.79
CA GLU A 127 -4.23 -7.40 27.01
C GLU A 127 -3.02 -7.21 27.93
N TYR A 128 -2.19 -8.24 28.12
CA TYR A 128 -0.99 -8.16 28.95
C TYR A 128 -0.08 -7.01 28.51
N GLY A 129 0.27 -6.95 27.23
CA GLY A 129 1.17 -5.90 26.77
C GLY A 129 0.49 -4.51 26.74
N ARG A 130 -0.84 -4.43 26.70
CA ARG A 130 -1.56 -3.15 26.87
C ARG A 130 -1.44 -2.64 28.31
N VAL A 131 -1.72 -3.51 29.29
CA VAL A 131 -1.70 -3.18 30.72
C VAL A 131 -0.27 -2.97 31.21
N ARG A 132 0.63 -3.91 30.95
CA ARG A 132 2.02 -3.87 31.44
C ARG A 132 2.89 -2.92 30.62
N GLY A 133 2.67 -2.84 29.31
CA GLY A 133 3.37 -1.89 28.44
C GLY A 133 3.12 -0.44 28.87
N GLY A 134 1.85 -0.05 29.03
CA GLY A 134 1.48 1.28 29.50
C GLY A 134 2.03 1.62 30.89
N ALA A 135 2.05 0.64 31.82
CA ALA A 135 2.62 0.82 33.16
C ALA A 135 4.15 0.97 33.18
N SER A 136 4.84 0.57 32.10
CA SER A 136 6.30 0.52 32.02
C SER A 136 6.94 1.69 31.28
N VAL A 137 6.14 2.64 30.78
CA VAL A 137 6.63 3.73 29.91
C VAL A 137 7.70 4.56 30.61
N GLY A 138 8.84 4.76 29.94
CA GLY A 138 10.00 5.49 30.48
C GLY A 138 10.75 4.79 31.62
N SER A 139 10.35 3.57 32.02
CA SER A 139 10.98 2.85 33.14
C SER A 139 12.25 2.11 32.74
N PHE A 140 12.37 1.71 31.48
CA PHE A 140 13.52 0.98 30.96
C PHE A 140 14.59 1.95 30.45
N PRO A 141 15.87 1.71 30.75
CA PRO A 141 16.95 2.45 30.11
C PRO A 141 17.09 2.01 28.65
N MET A 142 17.64 2.90 27.83
CA MET A 142 17.93 2.65 26.43
C MET A 142 18.77 1.36 26.28
N GLY A 143 18.42 0.48 25.33
CA GLY A 143 19.15 -0.75 25.02
C GLY A 143 18.89 -1.94 25.96
N LYS A 144 18.12 -1.75 27.05
CA LYS A 144 17.82 -2.80 28.04
C LYS A 144 16.34 -3.13 28.17
N GLY A 145 15.55 -2.83 27.14
CA GLY A 145 14.17 -3.31 27.07
C GLY A 145 14.10 -4.84 26.98
N LEU A 146 12.89 -5.41 27.03
CA LEU A 146 12.70 -6.87 26.98
C LEU A 146 12.90 -7.45 25.56
N MET A 147 12.65 -6.61 24.56
CA MET A 147 12.89 -6.90 23.15
C MET A 147 13.80 -5.82 22.58
N ARG A 148 14.52 -6.13 21.50
CA ARG A 148 15.42 -5.19 20.84
C ARG A 148 15.32 -5.32 19.34
N VAL A 149 15.19 -4.20 18.65
CA VAL A 149 15.35 -4.09 17.21
C VAL A 149 16.81 -4.26 16.86
N ILE A 150 17.08 -5.13 15.90
CA ILE A 150 18.39 -5.27 15.28
C ILE A 150 18.32 -4.58 13.92
N PRO A 151 19.26 -3.67 13.61
CA PRO A 151 19.31 -3.04 12.30
C PRO A 151 19.40 -4.09 11.18
N ILE A 152 18.83 -3.78 10.02
CA ILE A 152 19.17 -4.50 8.80
C ILE A 152 20.67 -4.36 8.57
N GLU A 153 21.36 -5.48 8.37
CA GLU A 153 22.82 -5.52 8.44
C GLU A 153 23.47 -4.67 7.34
N GLU A 154 22.93 -4.71 6.11
CA GLU A 154 23.36 -3.86 4.98
C GLU A 154 23.31 -2.37 5.34
N ALA A 155 22.36 -1.95 6.19
CA ALA A 155 22.20 -0.55 6.61
C ALA A 155 23.33 -0.06 7.54
N ILE A 156 24.13 -0.96 8.12
CA ILE A 156 25.21 -0.63 9.06
C ILE A 156 26.60 -1.08 8.57
N GLU A 157 26.71 -1.66 7.37
CA GLU A 157 27.99 -2.11 6.80
C GLU A 157 29.03 -0.98 6.71
N GLY A 158 28.58 0.24 6.39
CA GLY A 158 29.44 1.42 6.29
C GLY A 158 29.79 2.09 7.63
N GLU A 159 29.18 1.70 8.76
CA GLU A 159 29.43 2.33 10.06
C GLU A 159 30.65 1.70 10.76
N SER A 160 31.70 2.51 10.89
CA SER A 160 32.96 2.14 11.55
C SER A 160 32.82 1.63 13.00
N ARG A 161 31.76 2.05 13.71
CA ARG A 161 31.49 1.70 15.11
C ARG A 161 30.48 0.58 15.27
N ARG A 162 30.23 -0.23 14.24
CA ARG A 162 29.34 -1.38 14.35
C ARG A 162 29.81 -2.39 15.39
N ALA A 163 28.86 -3.10 15.99
CA ALA A 163 29.11 -4.11 17.00
C ALA A 163 28.46 -5.42 16.58
N SER A 164 29.13 -6.55 16.78
CA SER A 164 28.65 -7.88 16.35
C SER A 164 27.29 -8.25 16.96
N TYR A 165 26.99 -7.77 18.17
CA TYR A 165 25.68 -7.96 18.81
C TYR A 165 24.54 -7.12 18.20
N GLU A 166 24.82 -6.34 17.15
CA GLU A 166 23.82 -5.62 16.32
C GLU A 166 23.73 -6.22 14.90
N GLU A 167 24.35 -7.37 14.66
CA GLU A 167 24.40 -8.03 13.35
C GLU A 167 23.61 -9.34 13.40
N ILE A 168 22.65 -9.51 12.50
CA ILE A 168 21.85 -10.74 12.41
C ILE A 168 22.75 -11.92 12.03
N SER A 169 23.73 -11.71 11.16
CA SER A 169 24.67 -12.74 10.73
C SER A 169 25.48 -13.32 11.89
N THR A 170 25.84 -12.51 12.90
CA THR A 170 26.53 -12.99 14.11
C THR A 170 25.68 -14.05 14.81
N TYR A 171 24.41 -13.77 15.08
CA TYR A 171 23.51 -14.72 15.74
C TYR A 171 23.29 -16.01 14.93
N LEU A 172 23.19 -15.90 13.61
CA LEU A 172 23.00 -17.07 12.73
C LEU A 172 24.27 -17.90 12.54
N ASN A 173 25.46 -17.28 12.55
CA ASN A 173 26.73 -17.99 12.33
C ASN A 173 27.27 -18.66 13.59
N GLU A 174 26.99 -18.12 14.77
CA GLU A 174 27.44 -18.68 16.05
C GLU A 174 26.57 -19.84 16.56
N ASN A 175 25.54 -20.23 15.81
CA ASN A 175 24.61 -21.30 16.19
C ASN A 175 24.47 -22.34 15.07
N ASP A 176 24.15 -23.58 15.45
CA ASP A 176 24.04 -24.72 14.54
C ASP A 176 22.63 -25.34 14.50
N LEU A 177 21.74 -24.95 15.42
CA LEU A 177 20.38 -25.48 15.50
C LEU A 177 19.36 -24.36 15.36
N PHE A 178 18.50 -24.50 14.35
CA PHE A 178 17.47 -23.54 13.99
C PHE A 178 16.13 -24.22 13.78
N SER A 179 15.06 -23.52 14.15
CA SER A 179 13.72 -23.86 13.70
C SER A 179 12.95 -22.60 13.35
N VAL A 180 11.97 -22.70 12.46
CA VAL A 180 11.06 -21.60 12.14
C VAL A 180 9.66 -21.91 12.64
N THR A 181 8.99 -20.87 13.10
CA THR A 181 7.65 -20.90 13.69
C THR A 181 6.81 -19.74 13.16
N ASN A 182 5.49 -19.85 13.31
CA ASN A 182 4.59 -18.74 13.05
C ASN A 182 4.81 -17.61 14.08
N CYS A 183 4.57 -16.36 13.66
CA CYS A 183 4.64 -15.21 14.57
C CYS A 183 3.44 -15.18 15.52
N SER A 184 3.68 -15.40 16.82
CA SER A 184 2.64 -15.35 17.86
C SER A 184 1.87 -14.03 17.90
N CYS A 185 2.53 -12.90 17.64
CA CYS A 185 1.87 -11.59 17.61
C CYS A 185 0.86 -11.49 16.45
N ARG A 186 1.21 -12.03 15.27
CA ARG A 186 0.32 -12.02 14.10
C ARG A 186 -0.81 -13.03 14.27
N GLU A 187 -0.55 -14.21 14.83
CA GLU A 187 -1.59 -15.19 15.16
C GLU A 187 -2.59 -14.65 16.18
N ALA A 188 -2.13 -13.96 17.22
CA ALA A 188 -3.03 -13.32 18.17
C ALA A 188 -3.95 -12.30 17.50
N ARG A 189 -3.40 -11.43 16.64
CA ARG A 189 -4.19 -10.46 15.87
C ARG A 189 -5.13 -11.14 14.89
N GLU A 190 -4.71 -12.22 14.24
CA GLU A 190 -5.53 -13.01 13.31
C GLU A 190 -6.76 -13.60 14.01
N ILE A 191 -6.58 -14.22 15.18
CA ILE A 191 -7.68 -14.77 15.99
C ILE A 191 -8.66 -13.68 16.44
N MET A 192 -8.14 -12.47 16.70
CA MET A 192 -8.96 -11.31 17.06
C MET A 192 -9.65 -10.65 15.86
N GLY A 193 -9.38 -11.07 14.61
CA GLY A 193 -9.88 -10.41 13.40
C GLY A 193 -9.21 -9.07 13.11
N GLU A 194 -8.04 -8.83 13.70
CA GLU A 194 -7.27 -7.59 13.62
C GLU A 194 -5.96 -7.73 12.85
N GLY A 195 -5.79 -8.76 12.02
CA GLY A 195 -4.59 -8.91 11.19
C GLY A 195 -4.38 -7.71 10.26
N CYS A 196 -3.13 -7.36 9.96
CA CYS A 196 -2.79 -6.19 9.13
C CYS A 196 -2.30 -6.54 7.72
N GLY A 197 -2.64 -7.72 7.19
CA GLY A 197 -2.19 -8.21 5.89
C GLY A 197 -0.80 -8.87 5.90
N HIS A 198 0.03 -8.61 6.91
CA HIS A 198 1.27 -9.36 7.10
C HIS A 198 0.95 -10.73 7.74
N LEU A 199 1.22 -11.80 7.00
CA LEU A 199 0.87 -13.18 7.40
C LEU A 199 1.81 -13.73 8.48
N SER A 200 1.31 -14.68 9.27
CA SER A 200 2.02 -15.22 10.44
C SER A 200 3.07 -16.28 10.11
N LYS A 201 2.92 -17.00 9.00
CA LYS A 201 3.69 -18.21 8.67
C LYS A 201 5.20 -17.97 8.51
N ASP A 202 6.00 -18.86 9.11
CA ASP A 202 7.47 -18.93 8.95
C ASP A 202 8.21 -17.60 9.23
N MET A 203 7.79 -16.87 10.26
CA MET A 203 8.28 -15.52 10.56
C MET A 203 9.25 -15.44 11.75
N CYS A 204 9.21 -16.42 12.66
CA CYS A 204 10.00 -16.38 13.89
C CYS A 204 11.01 -17.52 13.90
N ILE A 205 12.28 -17.16 13.76
CA ILE A 205 13.42 -18.08 13.79
C ILE A 205 13.80 -18.28 15.25
N GLN A 206 13.88 -19.52 15.67
CA GLN A 206 14.29 -19.95 17.00
C GLN A 206 15.70 -20.51 16.90
N ILE A 207 16.50 -20.31 17.94
CA ILE A 207 17.94 -20.58 17.93
C ILE A 207 18.33 -21.41 19.16
N GLY A 208 19.21 -22.39 18.98
CA GLY A 208 19.78 -23.17 20.08
C GLY A 208 18.71 -23.88 20.91
N PHE A 209 18.67 -23.61 22.22
CA PHE A 209 17.68 -24.24 23.11
C PHE A 209 16.23 -23.90 22.71
N GLY A 210 15.99 -22.68 22.17
CA GLY A 210 14.68 -22.29 21.65
C GLY A 210 14.29 -23.16 20.47
N ALA A 211 15.21 -23.39 19.53
CA ALA A 211 14.98 -24.24 18.37
C ALA A 211 14.64 -25.68 18.76
N GLU A 212 15.44 -26.28 19.63
CA GLU A 212 15.23 -27.65 20.08
C GLU A 212 13.85 -27.82 20.74
N TYR A 213 13.41 -26.87 21.57
CA TYR A 213 12.08 -26.92 22.19
C TYR A 213 10.95 -26.98 21.15
N TYR A 214 11.01 -26.12 20.13
CA TYR A 214 9.98 -26.10 19.08
C TYR A 214 10.01 -27.32 18.18
N ILE A 215 11.20 -27.86 17.88
CA ILE A 215 11.37 -29.13 17.15
C ILE A 215 10.75 -30.27 17.96
N LYS A 216 11.11 -30.37 19.25
CA LYS A 216 10.70 -31.47 20.12
C LYS A 216 9.20 -31.50 20.37
N THR A 217 8.59 -30.32 20.52
CA THR A 217 7.13 -30.19 20.68
C THR A 217 6.36 -30.25 19.35
N GLY A 218 7.04 -30.39 18.21
CA GLY A 218 6.42 -30.46 16.88
C GLY A 218 5.75 -29.15 16.43
N ARG A 219 6.07 -28.02 17.07
CA ARG A 219 5.46 -26.70 16.80
C ARG A 219 6.34 -25.80 15.92
N GLY A 220 7.60 -26.17 15.71
CA GLY A 220 8.48 -25.52 14.74
C GLY A 220 9.05 -26.52 13.75
N ARG A 221 9.33 -26.04 12.55
CA ARG A 221 10.01 -26.80 11.51
C ARG A 221 11.51 -26.56 11.64
N GLN A 222 12.31 -27.61 11.75
CA GLN A 222 13.76 -27.47 11.69
C GLN A 222 14.18 -26.92 10.32
N ILE A 223 15.11 -25.97 10.31
CA ILE A 223 15.61 -25.31 9.09
C ILE A 223 17.15 -25.33 9.10
N THR A 224 17.75 -25.12 7.92
CA THR A 224 19.20 -24.90 7.83
C THR A 224 19.54 -23.44 8.12
N ARG A 225 20.84 -23.16 8.28
CA ARG A 225 21.33 -21.78 8.43
C ARG A 225 21.06 -20.96 7.15
N GLU A 226 21.24 -21.57 5.99
CA GLU A 226 21.00 -20.94 4.68
C GLU A 226 19.52 -20.53 4.56
N GLU A 227 18.60 -21.43 4.93
CA GLU A 227 17.17 -21.12 4.95
C GLU A 227 16.84 -20.00 5.95
N ALA A 228 17.52 -19.94 7.11
CA ALA A 228 17.36 -18.84 8.05
C ALA A 228 17.76 -17.48 7.45
N PHE A 229 18.87 -17.43 6.70
CA PHE A 229 19.27 -16.22 5.95
C PHE A 229 18.27 -15.87 4.85
N GLU A 230 17.71 -16.85 4.14
CA GLU A 230 16.67 -16.62 3.12
C GLU A 230 15.40 -16.02 3.73
N ILE A 231 14.96 -16.49 4.91
CA ILE A 231 13.81 -15.96 5.62
C ILE A 231 14.06 -14.50 6.06
N VAL A 232 15.24 -14.21 6.61
CA VAL A 232 15.66 -12.84 6.99
C VAL A 232 15.63 -11.91 5.78
N LYS A 233 16.25 -12.32 4.67
CA LYS A 233 16.28 -11.53 3.43
C LYS A 233 14.88 -11.29 2.86
N GLN A 234 14.04 -12.32 2.83
CA GLN A 234 12.66 -12.18 2.35
C GLN A 234 11.86 -11.20 3.23
N ALA A 235 12.07 -11.23 4.55
CA ALA A 235 11.43 -10.30 5.46
C ALA A 235 11.88 -8.84 5.22
N GLU A 236 13.17 -8.61 4.92
CA GLU A 236 13.71 -7.30 4.57
C GLU A 236 13.13 -6.79 3.24
N ASP A 237 13.07 -7.66 2.22
CA ASP A 237 12.44 -7.38 0.91
C ASP A 237 10.96 -7.00 1.08
N ASP A 238 10.25 -7.65 2.01
CA ASP A 238 8.86 -7.36 2.40
C ASP A 238 8.71 -6.11 3.30
N GLY A 239 9.81 -5.45 3.69
CA GLY A 239 9.79 -4.21 4.49
C GLY A 239 9.58 -4.42 6.00
N MET A 240 9.87 -5.62 6.48
CA MET A 240 9.82 -5.97 7.91
C MET A 240 11.12 -5.56 8.63
N ILE A 241 11.06 -5.54 9.96
CA ILE A 241 12.20 -5.24 10.83
C ILE A 241 12.55 -6.43 11.72
N HIS A 242 13.83 -6.59 12.04
CA HIS A 242 14.29 -7.66 12.90
C HIS A 242 14.22 -7.28 14.37
N GLN A 243 13.76 -8.21 15.20
CA GLN A 243 13.80 -8.08 16.66
C GLN A 243 14.30 -9.35 17.32
N ILE A 244 14.92 -9.20 18.47
CA ILE A 244 15.36 -10.31 19.33
C ILE A 244 14.84 -10.14 20.75
N PRO A 245 14.59 -11.24 21.48
CA PRO A 245 14.65 -11.23 22.94
C PRO A 245 15.93 -10.58 23.45
N ASN A 246 15.81 -9.64 24.38
CA ASN A 246 16.93 -8.83 24.86
C ASN A 246 17.24 -9.13 26.34
N ILE A 247 16.97 -10.37 26.76
CA ILE A 247 17.03 -10.82 28.16
C ILE A 247 17.95 -12.02 28.40
N ASP A 248 18.61 -12.53 27.35
CA ASP A 248 19.50 -13.71 27.42
C ASP A 248 20.96 -13.34 27.72
N GLY A 249 21.22 -12.04 27.92
CA GLY A 249 22.56 -11.49 28.14
C GLY A 249 23.22 -10.95 26.87
N PRO A 250 24.36 -10.24 27.02
CA PRO A 250 25.06 -9.58 25.92
C PRO A 250 25.42 -10.55 24.79
N GLY A 251 25.09 -10.20 23.55
CA GLY A 251 25.44 -10.99 22.36
C GLY A 251 24.73 -12.35 22.26
N LYS A 252 23.72 -12.61 23.09
CA LYS A 252 22.96 -13.86 23.08
C LYS A 252 21.50 -13.59 22.79
N THR A 253 20.88 -14.50 22.06
CA THR A 253 19.42 -14.55 21.86
C THR A 253 18.99 -15.99 21.60
N HIS A 254 17.77 -16.33 21.99
CA HIS A 254 17.13 -17.59 21.63
C HIS A 254 16.16 -17.48 20.44
N ALA A 255 15.91 -16.27 19.92
CA ALA A 255 15.02 -16.07 18.77
C ALA A 255 15.33 -14.80 17.96
N ILE A 256 14.92 -14.80 16.69
CA ILE A 256 14.87 -13.66 15.78
C ILE A 256 13.44 -13.58 15.22
N CYS A 257 12.83 -12.41 15.35
CA CYS A 257 11.47 -12.13 14.92
C CYS A 257 11.48 -11.15 13.74
N ASN A 258 10.79 -11.51 12.65
CA ASN A 258 10.55 -10.62 11.51
C ASN A 258 9.22 -9.86 11.69
N CYS A 259 9.31 -8.61 12.10
CA CYS A 259 8.20 -7.84 12.65
C CYS A 259 7.72 -6.69 11.77
N CYS A 260 6.42 -6.41 11.82
CA CYS A 260 5.82 -5.21 11.26
C CYS A 260 5.30 -4.33 12.40
N GLY A 261 5.30 -3.01 12.19
CA GLY A 261 4.80 -2.04 13.16
C GLY A 261 3.31 -2.22 13.48
N CYS A 262 2.53 -2.80 12.55
CA CYS A 262 1.08 -2.93 12.69
C CYS A 262 0.59 -4.11 13.54
N SER A 263 1.35 -5.21 13.68
CA SER A 263 0.92 -6.38 14.46
C SER A 263 1.82 -6.71 15.64
N CYS A 264 3.09 -6.32 15.62
CA CYS A 264 4.02 -6.69 16.68
C CYS A 264 3.63 -6.05 18.02
N LEU A 265 3.43 -6.89 19.04
CA LEU A 265 3.05 -6.42 20.38
C LEU A 265 4.20 -5.74 21.14
N ALA A 266 5.47 -6.02 20.75
CA ALA A 266 6.63 -5.32 21.28
C ALA A 266 6.73 -3.90 20.70
N LEU A 267 6.64 -3.77 19.36
CA LEU A 267 6.71 -2.47 18.67
C LEU A 267 5.54 -1.54 18.97
N ARG A 268 4.41 -2.08 19.44
CA ARG A 268 3.34 -1.27 20.05
C ARG A 268 3.87 -0.35 21.14
N SER A 269 4.95 -0.73 21.85
CA SER A 269 5.60 0.15 22.84
C SER A 269 6.08 1.45 22.21
N ALA A 270 6.69 1.39 21.03
CA ALA A 270 7.13 2.57 20.29
C ALA A 270 5.95 3.32 19.65
N GLY A 271 5.04 2.59 18.97
CA GLY A 271 3.90 3.18 18.26
C GLY A 271 2.81 3.77 19.18
N MET A 272 2.17 2.92 19.99
CA MET A 272 1.04 3.32 20.84
C MET A 272 1.48 4.13 22.05
N PHE A 273 2.55 3.71 22.75
CA PHE A 273 2.94 4.36 23.99
C PHE A 273 4.00 5.46 23.80
N GLY A 274 4.52 5.65 22.58
CA GLY A 274 5.63 6.58 22.34
C GLY A 274 6.92 6.19 23.09
N ASN A 275 7.10 4.92 23.45
CA ASN A 275 8.18 4.44 24.29
C ASN A 275 9.22 3.65 23.48
N SER A 276 9.83 4.31 22.49
CA SER A 276 10.80 3.67 21.56
C SER A 276 12.01 3.07 22.26
N ASP A 277 12.45 3.64 23.39
CA ASP A 277 13.59 3.13 24.17
C ASP A 277 13.37 1.70 24.73
N MET A 278 12.11 1.23 24.77
CA MET A 278 11.79 -0.15 25.13
C MET A 278 12.26 -1.17 24.09
N VAL A 279 12.43 -0.77 22.84
CA VAL A 279 12.69 -1.70 21.72
C VAL A 279 13.78 -1.24 20.77
N ARG A 280 14.23 0.01 20.81
CA ARG A 280 15.18 0.54 19.81
C ARG A 280 16.55 -0.13 19.84
N SER A 281 17.23 -0.08 18.70
CA SER A 281 18.66 -0.39 18.58
C SER A 281 19.54 0.76 19.08
N ASN A 282 20.87 0.59 19.02
CA ASN A 282 21.83 1.69 19.27
C ASN A 282 21.85 2.75 18.15
N TYR A 283 21.04 2.61 17.10
CA TYR A 283 21.09 3.43 15.90
C TYR A 283 19.90 4.38 15.77
N ILE A 284 20.10 5.47 15.05
CA ILE A 284 19.06 6.34 14.51
C ILE A 284 19.34 6.58 13.04
N ALA A 285 18.29 6.84 12.27
CA ALA A 285 18.46 7.27 10.90
C ALA A 285 18.80 8.77 10.86
N GLU A 286 19.67 9.16 9.96
CA GLU A 286 20.06 10.54 9.67
C GLU A 286 19.79 10.80 8.18
N ILE A 287 19.33 12.01 7.85
CA ILE A 287 18.97 12.39 6.48
C ILE A 287 19.98 13.42 5.97
N ASP A 288 20.61 13.10 4.85
CA ASP A 288 21.41 14.03 4.07
C ASP A 288 20.46 14.84 3.17
N GLU A 289 20.22 16.10 3.56
CA GLU A 289 19.29 16.99 2.87
C GLU A 289 19.72 17.29 1.42
N GLU A 290 21.03 17.26 1.12
CA GLU A 290 21.55 17.55 -0.22
C GLU A 290 21.30 16.40 -1.21
N LYS A 291 21.26 15.16 -0.71
CA LYS A 291 20.98 13.97 -1.52
C LYS A 291 19.50 13.61 -1.57
N CYS A 292 18.73 14.01 -0.56
CA CYS A 292 17.33 13.64 -0.46
C CYS A 292 16.51 14.33 -1.55
N VAL A 293 15.74 13.54 -2.30
CA VAL A 293 14.88 14.05 -3.39
C VAL A 293 13.40 14.11 -3.02
N GLY A 294 13.05 13.86 -1.75
CA GLY A 294 11.65 13.95 -1.30
C GLY A 294 10.69 12.96 -1.97
N CYS A 295 11.14 11.74 -2.29
CA CYS A 295 10.29 10.77 -3.00
C CYS A 295 9.27 10.04 -2.11
N GLY A 296 9.59 9.84 -0.83
CA GLY A 296 8.69 9.24 0.16
C GLY A 296 8.74 7.71 0.27
N GLU A 297 9.58 7.01 -0.48
CA GLU A 297 9.70 5.54 -0.37
C GLU A 297 10.02 5.07 1.06
N CYS A 298 10.93 5.79 1.72
CA CYS A 298 11.28 5.53 3.12
C CYS A 298 10.14 5.86 4.10
N VAL A 299 9.26 6.81 3.76
CA VAL A 299 8.08 7.19 4.56
C VAL A 299 7.05 6.07 4.51
N ASP A 300 6.78 5.54 3.31
CA ASP A 300 5.86 4.43 3.11
C ASP A 300 6.36 3.17 3.83
N ALA A 301 7.66 2.88 3.75
CA ALA A 301 8.28 1.73 4.40
C ALA A 301 8.49 1.90 5.92
N CYS A 302 8.42 3.12 6.48
CA CYS A 302 8.66 3.35 7.90
C CYS A 302 7.61 2.67 8.77
N ASN A 303 8.03 1.70 9.59
CA ASN A 303 7.15 0.94 10.47
C ASN A 303 6.65 1.76 11.68
N MET A 304 7.38 2.80 12.12
CA MET A 304 7.10 3.55 13.36
C MET A 304 6.51 4.95 13.12
N ASN A 305 6.23 5.30 11.86
CA ASN A 305 5.83 6.65 11.46
C ASN A 305 6.81 7.74 11.97
N ALA A 306 8.11 7.43 11.90
CA ALA A 306 9.19 8.33 12.26
C ALA A 306 9.61 9.24 11.10
N LEU A 307 9.21 8.93 9.87
CA LEU A 307 9.57 9.70 8.68
C LEU A 307 8.30 10.31 8.08
N LYS A 308 8.41 11.54 7.58
CA LYS A 308 7.35 12.26 6.85
C LYS A 308 7.95 13.02 5.68
N LEU A 309 7.17 13.23 4.63
CA LEU A 309 7.53 14.14 3.55
C LEU A 309 7.19 15.58 3.91
N GLY A 310 8.17 16.46 3.83
CA GLY A 310 8.04 17.89 4.05
C GLY A 310 8.55 18.69 2.85
N PRO A 311 8.53 20.03 2.94
CA PRO A 311 9.08 20.92 1.93
C PRO A 311 10.60 21.08 2.07
N SER A 312 11.32 21.20 0.95
CA SER A 312 12.75 21.55 0.92
C SER A 312 13.02 23.01 0.57
N LEU A 313 11.99 23.72 0.08
CA LEU A 313 12.12 25.06 -0.49
C LEU A 313 12.37 26.11 0.60
N CYS A 314 13.11 27.17 0.24
CA CYS A 314 13.39 28.29 1.14
C CYS A 314 12.11 29.07 1.47
N SER A 315 11.69 29.02 2.73
CA SER A 315 10.55 29.79 3.23
C SER A 315 10.82 31.31 3.21
N LYS A 316 9.82 32.10 2.82
CA LYS A 316 9.80 33.57 2.96
C LYS A 316 9.72 34.01 4.42
N ASP A 317 9.11 33.19 5.28
CA ASP A 317 8.98 33.44 6.70
C ASP A 317 10.10 32.71 7.46
N THR A 318 11.01 33.49 8.04
CA THR A 318 12.13 33.00 8.85
C THR A 318 11.74 32.70 10.30
N THR A 319 10.51 33.01 10.72
CA THR A 319 9.98 32.72 12.06
C THR A 319 9.48 31.28 12.24
N LEU A 320 9.41 30.49 11.15
CA LEU A 320 8.86 29.12 11.14
C LEU A 320 9.75 28.06 11.83
N LYS A 321 11.01 28.33 12.14
CA LYS A 321 11.87 27.40 12.88
C LYS A 321 11.80 27.62 14.39
N VAL A 322 10.59 27.63 14.98
CA VAL A 322 10.49 27.44 16.42
C VAL A 322 10.62 25.94 16.66
N GLU A 323 11.80 25.49 17.13
CA GLU A 323 11.93 24.14 17.70
C GLU A 323 10.85 23.96 18.77
N LYS A 324 9.77 23.23 18.44
CA LYS A 324 8.76 22.86 19.42
C LYS A 324 9.48 22.01 20.47
N GLU A 325 9.62 22.53 21.69
CA GLU A 325 10.26 21.82 22.80
C GLU A 325 9.55 20.48 22.99
N ARG A 326 10.25 19.40 22.65
CA ARG A 326 9.63 18.09 22.51
C ARG A 326 9.54 17.36 23.85
N GLU A 327 8.33 16.99 24.24
CA GLU A 327 8.11 16.13 25.40
C GLU A 327 8.40 14.67 25.07
N THR A 328 9.04 13.95 26.00
CA THR A 328 9.30 12.52 25.86
C THR A 328 9.02 11.79 27.18
N PRO A 329 8.78 10.47 27.15
CA PRO A 329 8.79 9.62 28.33
C PRO A 329 10.06 9.71 29.19
N ARG A 330 11.19 10.21 28.66
CA ARG A 330 12.48 10.28 29.38
C ARG A 330 12.47 11.34 30.49
N ASP A 331 11.67 12.38 30.33
CA ASP A 331 11.75 13.60 31.14
C ASP A 331 10.39 14.20 31.53
N THR A 332 9.29 13.56 31.12
CA THR A 332 7.92 14.03 31.35
C THR A 332 7.05 12.88 31.89
N GLU A 333 6.04 13.18 32.71
CA GLU A 333 5.04 12.17 33.09
C GLU A 333 4.27 11.73 31.84
N TRP A 334 4.06 10.43 31.69
CA TRP A 334 3.58 9.86 30.43
C TRP A 334 2.43 8.90 30.70
N GLY A 335 1.22 9.43 30.61
CA GLY A 335 -0.03 8.70 30.85
C GLY A 335 -0.83 8.47 29.57
N PRO A 336 -2.05 7.92 29.70
CA PRO A 336 -2.97 7.69 28.59
C PRO A 336 -3.26 8.90 27.71
N ASP A 337 -3.12 10.13 28.24
CA ASP A 337 -3.27 11.39 27.51
C ASP A 337 -2.15 11.68 26.49
N ARG A 338 -1.04 10.93 26.58
CA ARG A 338 0.10 10.99 25.65
C ARG A 338 0.25 9.73 24.80
N TRP A 339 -0.69 8.77 24.93
CA TRP A 339 -0.69 7.55 24.13
C TRP A 339 -1.47 7.75 22.84
N ASP A 340 -1.08 7.00 21.81
CA ASP A 340 -1.79 6.90 20.54
C ASP A 340 -2.45 5.53 20.39
N PRO A 341 -3.69 5.33 20.89
CA PRO A 341 -4.39 4.07 20.72
C PRO A 341 -4.68 3.74 19.24
N ASN A 342 -4.64 4.73 18.35
CA ASN A 342 -4.98 4.61 16.93
C ASN A 342 -3.75 4.51 16.03
N TYR A 343 -2.55 4.27 16.58
CA TYR A 343 -1.27 4.21 15.86
C TYR A 343 -1.24 3.29 14.62
N ARG A 344 -2.22 2.39 14.50
CA ARG A 344 -2.39 1.45 13.37
C ARG A 344 -3.24 2.03 12.23
N GLU A 345 -3.87 3.18 12.41
CA GLU A 345 -4.89 3.73 11.50
C GLU A 345 -4.65 5.21 11.12
N ASN A 346 -3.80 5.91 11.87
CA ASN A 346 -3.53 7.33 11.75
C ASN A 346 -2.08 7.64 11.29
N LYS A 347 -1.42 6.72 10.58
CA LYS A 347 -0.09 6.96 10.01
C LYS A 347 -0.14 8.17 9.06
N GLU A 348 0.72 9.15 9.32
CA GLU A 348 0.84 10.37 8.51
C GLU A 348 2.00 10.25 7.53
N VAL A 349 1.80 10.66 6.27
CA VAL A 349 2.82 10.59 5.21
C VAL A 349 3.49 11.93 4.91
N VAL A 350 2.86 13.03 5.30
CA VAL A 350 3.30 14.40 5.00
C VAL A 350 3.29 15.24 6.28
N THR A 351 4.15 16.26 6.37
CA THR A 351 4.17 17.23 7.47
C THR A 351 2.98 18.19 7.40
N GLU A 352 2.81 19.07 8.38
CA GLU A 352 1.69 20.04 8.39
C GLU A 352 1.79 21.01 7.18
N GLU A 353 3.00 21.33 6.76
CA GLU A 353 3.33 22.28 5.70
C GLU A 353 3.02 21.77 4.29
N GLY A 354 2.81 20.46 4.13
CA GLY A 354 2.64 19.83 2.83
C GLY A 354 3.98 19.41 2.20
N SER A 355 3.92 18.76 1.05
CA SER A 355 5.13 18.36 0.32
C SER A 355 4.90 18.38 -1.20
N VAL A 356 5.78 17.71 -1.93
CA VAL A 356 5.90 17.62 -3.39
C VAL A 356 4.54 17.66 -4.11
N PRO A 357 4.21 18.77 -4.81
CA PRO A 357 2.92 18.90 -5.50
C PRO A 357 2.71 17.83 -6.57
N CYS A 358 3.75 17.51 -7.36
CA CYS A 358 3.60 16.56 -8.47
C CYS A 358 3.25 15.13 -8.01
N LYS A 359 3.76 14.67 -6.84
CA LYS A 359 3.38 13.38 -6.23
C LYS A 359 1.98 13.45 -5.62
N THR A 360 1.65 14.56 -4.96
CA THR A 360 0.34 14.75 -4.33
C THR A 360 -0.78 14.71 -5.36
N GLU A 361 -0.63 15.42 -6.48
CA GLU A 361 -1.66 15.50 -7.51
C GLU A 361 -1.72 14.28 -8.45
N CYS A 362 -0.71 13.41 -8.40
CA CYS A 362 -0.76 12.15 -9.15
C CYS A 362 -1.71 11.17 -8.42
N PRO A 363 -2.80 10.67 -9.05
CA PRO A 363 -3.72 9.75 -8.38
C PRO A 363 -3.08 8.45 -7.87
N ALA A 364 -1.99 8.01 -8.52
CA ALA A 364 -1.21 6.85 -8.09
C ALA A 364 -0.05 7.20 -7.13
N HIS A 365 0.16 8.48 -6.82
CA HIS A 365 1.24 8.97 -5.96
C HIS A 365 2.65 8.48 -6.35
N ILE A 366 2.90 8.40 -7.66
CA ILE A 366 4.20 8.00 -8.22
C ILE A 366 5.29 8.92 -7.68
N SER A 367 6.44 8.33 -7.34
CA SER A 367 7.63 9.01 -6.83
C SER A 367 8.38 9.82 -7.91
N ILE A 368 7.72 10.86 -8.44
CA ILE A 368 8.16 11.68 -9.57
C ILE A 368 9.55 12.31 -9.38
N PRO A 369 9.85 13.00 -8.26
CA PRO A 369 11.18 13.57 -8.05
C PRO A 369 12.30 12.53 -8.13
N ALA A 370 12.04 11.30 -7.65
CA ALA A 370 13.05 10.25 -7.66
C ALA A 370 13.31 9.70 -9.06
N TYR A 371 12.28 9.40 -9.87
CA TYR A 371 12.57 8.90 -11.22
C TYR A 371 13.18 9.98 -12.11
N ILE A 372 12.85 11.27 -11.90
CA ILE A 372 13.51 12.40 -12.57
C ILE A 372 14.99 12.45 -12.18
N LYS A 373 15.31 12.30 -10.89
CA LYS A 373 16.71 12.25 -10.42
C LYS A 373 17.47 11.04 -10.97
N LEU A 374 16.84 9.87 -11.03
CA LEU A 374 17.45 8.68 -11.62
C LEU A 374 17.70 8.89 -13.13
N ALA A 375 16.76 9.51 -13.84
CA ALA A 375 16.93 9.85 -15.25
C ALA A 375 18.06 10.86 -15.47
N SER A 376 18.21 11.86 -14.59
CA SER A 376 19.34 12.82 -14.66
C SER A 376 20.71 12.14 -14.51
N GLN A 377 20.73 10.95 -13.88
CA GLN A 377 21.93 10.13 -13.67
C GLN A 377 22.11 9.03 -14.73
N GLY A 378 21.23 8.95 -15.74
CA GLY A 378 21.25 7.88 -16.74
C GLY A 378 20.79 6.52 -16.22
N ARG A 379 20.22 6.44 -15.02
CA ARG A 379 19.79 5.20 -14.34
C ARG A 379 18.36 4.80 -14.74
N TYR A 380 18.12 4.64 -16.04
CA TYR A 380 16.76 4.50 -16.59
C TYR A 380 16.04 3.22 -16.19
N THR A 381 16.74 2.09 -16.04
CA THR A 381 16.12 0.82 -15.60
C THR A 381 15.64 0.91 -14.16
N GLU A 382 16.41 1.57 -13.28
CA GLU A 382 15.98 1.81 -11.90
C GLU A 382 14.83 2.82 -11.82
N ALA A 383 14.84 3.84 -12.68
CA ALA A 383 13.75 4.79 -12.81
C ALA A 383 12.45 4.09 -13.24
N LEU A 384 12.54 3.18 -14.21
CA LEU A 384 11.41 2.38 -14.68
C LEU A 384 10.87 1.45 -13.59
N ALA A 385 11.76 0.73 -12.90
CA ALA A 385 11.40 -0.14 -11.78
C ALA A 385 10.68 0.63 -10.67
N LEU A 386 11.14 1.86 -10.38
CA LEU A 386 10.51 2.74 -9.39
C LEU A 386 9.10 3.18 -9.83
N ILE A 387 8.91 3.60 -11.08
CA ILE A 387 7.58 3.97 -11.59
C ILE A 387 6.61 2.79 -11.46
N LYS A 388 7.07 1.58 -11.80
CA LYS A 388 6.30 0.34 -11.76
C LYS A 388 5.86 -0.12 -10.37
N GLN A 389 6.39 0.48 -9.31
CA GLN A 389 5.86 0.24 -7.96
C GLN A 389 4.44 0.78 -7.82
N GLU A 390 4.09 1.86 -8.51
CA GLU A 390 2.78 2.53 -8.42
C GLU A 390 2.00 2.54 -9.75
N ASN A 391 2.68 2.36 -10.90
CA ASN A 391 2.04 2.34 -12.22
C ASN A 391 2.62 1.23 -13.12
N PRO A 392 1.86 0.16 -13.44
CA PRO A 392 2.31 -0.91 -14.32
C PRO A 392 2.28 -0.56 -15.81
N PHE A 393 1.69 0.59 -16.20
CA PHE A 393 1.57 1.04 -17.59
C PHE A 393 2.26 2.40 -17.82
N PRO A 394 3.56 2.56 -17.50
CA PRO A 394 4.27 3.82 -17.69
C PRO A 394 4.36 4.29 -19.16
N ALA A 395 4.45 3.39 -20.14
CA ALA A 395 4.58 3.74 -21.56
C ALA A 395 3.24 4.24 -22.13
N VAL A 396 2.13 3.64 -21.71
CA VAL A 396 0.77 4.17 -21.97
C VAL A 396 0.61 5.53 -21.29
N CYS A 397 0.86 5.63 -19.98
CA CYS A 397 0.69 6.88 -19.23
C CYS A 397 1.60 8.00 -19.75
N GLY A 398 2.79 7.70 -20.29
CA GLY A 398 3.68 8.66 -20.95
C GLY A 398 3.10 9.31 -22.21
N ARG A 399 2.00 8.75 -22.74
CA ARG A 399 1.34 9.23 -23.97
C ARG A 399 -0.02 9.87 -23.71
N ILE A 400 -0.78 9.41 -22.73
CA ILE A 400 -2.19 9.79 -22.55
C ILE A 400 -2.52 10.42 -21.19
N CYS A 401 -1.55 10.58 -20.28
CA CYS A 401 -1.82 11.13 -18.96
C CYS A 401 -2.35 12.57 -19.04
N PRO A 402 -3.28 12.99 -18.17
CA PRO A 402 -3.76 14.38 -18.10
C PRO A 402 -2.75 15.35 -17.48
N ARG A 403 -1.60 14.86 -17.00
CA ARG A 403 -0.47 15.66 -16.50
C ARG A 403 -0.81 16.62 -15.35
N SER A 404 -1.74 16.26 -14.45
CA SER A 404 -2.02 17.03 -13.23
C SER A 404 -0.76 17.33 -12.40
N CYS A 405 0.22 16.43 -12.46
CA CYS A 405 1.54 16.62 -11.87
C CYS A 405 2.36 17.75 -12.50
N GLU A 406 2.23 18.00 -13.82
CA GLU A 406 2.84 19.15 -14.49
C GLU A 406 2.05 20.42 -14.20
N SER A 407 0.71 20.36 -14.23
CA SER A 407 -0.16 21.51 -13.92
C SER A 407 0.09 22.07 -12.51
N ALA A 408 0.37 21.20 -11.54
CA ALA A 408 0.68 21.61 -10.18
C ALA A 408 2.17 21.86 -9.91
N CYS A 409 3.04 21.62 -10.88
CA CYS A 409 4.48 21.78 -10.72
C CYS A 409 4.83 23.20 -10.26
N THR A 410 5.59 23.34 -9.17
CA THR A 410 6.02 24.63 -8.63
C THR A 410 6.84 25.45 -9.64
N ARG A 411 7.57 24.79 -10.55
CA ARG A 411 8.34 25.46 -11.60
C ARG A 411 7.45 26.24 -12.58
N GLY A 412 6.21 25.80 -12.79
CA GLY A 412 5.25 26.49 -13.67
C GLY A 412 4.84 27.88 -13.19
N ASP A 413 5.10 28.23 -11.92
CA ASP A 413 4.87 29.58 -11.39
C ASP A 413 6.07 30.52 -11.62
N ILE A 414 7.18 29.98 -12.13
CA ILE A 414 8.43 30.69 -12.45
C ILE A 414 8.58 30.83 -13.97
N ASP A 415 8.45 29.70 -14.68
CA ASP A 415 8.47 29.62 -16.15
C ASP A 415 7.54 28.51 -16.67
N ASP A 416 8.06 27.47 -17.30
CA ASP A 416 7.32 26.31 -17.78
C ASP A 416 7.44 25.15 -16.77
N PRO A 417 6.40 24.33 -16.56
CA PRO A 417 6.54 23.14 -15.74
C PRO A 417 7.58 22.15 -16.31
N ILE A 418 8.04 21.23 -15.47
CA ILE A 418 8.90 20.13 -15.92
C ILE A 418 8.12 19.24 -16.90
N ALA A 419 8.77 18.76 -17.97
CA ALA A 419 8.21 17.80 -18.90
C ALA A 419 8.18 16.37 -18.32
N ILE A 420 7.46 16.22 -17.21
CA ILE A 420 7.33 15.00 -16.42
C ILE A 420 6.85 13.83 -17.27
N ASP A 421 5.91 14.09 -18.18
CA ASP A 421 5.33 13.07 -19.05
C ASP A 421 6.29 12.62 -20.15
N ASP A 422 7.02 13.55 -20.76
CA ASP A 422 8.03 13.24 -21.79
C ASP A 422 9.23 12.48 -21.21
N ILE A 423 9.66 12.84 -19.98
CA ILE A 423 10.66 12.07 -19.22
C ILE A 423 10.14 10.66 -18.96
N LYS A 424 8.88 10.52 -18.54
CA LYS A 424 8.26 9.20 -18.29
C LYS A 424 8.18 8.38 -19.57
N LYS A 425 7.74 8.99 -20.68
CA LYS A 425 7.68 8.36 -22.00
C LYS A 425 9.04 7.83 -22.40
N PHE A 426 10.09 8.66 -22.33
CA PHE A 426 11.48 8.25 -22.62
C PHE A 426 11.93 7.05 -21.78
N ILE A 427 11.73 7.09 -20.46
CA ILE A 427 12.13 5.99 -19.56
C ILE A 427 11.38 4.70 -19.91
N ALA A 428 10.08 4.81 -20.22
CA ALA A 428 9.18 3.68 -20.43
C ALA A 428 9.32 3.03 -21.81
N GLU A 429 10.01 3.65 -22.77
CA GLU A 429 10.31 3.01 -24.05
C GLU A 429 11.08 1.68 -23.90
N GLN A 430 11.85 1.52 -22.81
CA GLN A 430 12.49 0.24 -22.47
C GLN A 430 11.49 -0.92 -22.42
N ASP A 431 10.22 -0.70 -22.03
CA ASP A 431 9.22 -1.78 -21.99
C ASP A 431 8.77 -2.24 -23.38
N LEU A 432 8.95 -1.42 -24.41
CA LEU A 432 8.59 -1.77 -25.78
C LEU A 432 9.56 -2.79 -26.37
N ASP A 433 10.78 -2.85 -25.83
CA ASP A 433 11.80 -3.82 -26.21
C ASP A 433 11.81 -5.03 -25.24
N LYS A 434 11.70 -6.24 -25.80
CA LYS A 434 11.67 -7.49 -25.02
C LYS A 434 13.00 -7.81 -24.35
N ASP A 435 14.11 -7.30 -24.87
CA ASP A 435 15.43 -7.63 -24.37
C ASP A 435 15.84 -6.75 -23.17
N VAL A 436 15.18 -5.60 -22.97
CA VAL A 436 15.54 -4.63 -21.91
C VAL A 436 14.38 -4.22 -20.99
N ARG A 437 13.15 -4.67 -21.26
CA ARG A 437 11.98 -4.39 -20.40
C ARG A 437 12.18 -4.85 -18.96
N TYR A 438 11.54 -4.13 -18.03
CA TYR A 438 11.58 -4.51 -16.63
C TYR A 438 10.45 -5.49 -16.28
N ILE A 439 10.81 -6.72 -15.91
CA ILE A 439 9.91 -7.72 -15.36
C ILE A 439 10.07 -7.79 -13.84
N PRO A 440 9.03 -7.50 -13.04
CA PRO A 440 9.08 -7.64 -11.60
C PRO A 440 9.33 -9.08 -11.15
N LYS A 441 10.08 -9.24 -10.06
CA LYS A 441 10.26 -10.54 -9.42
C LYS A 441 9.00 -10.93 -8.65
N VAL A 442 8.48 -12.12 -8.92
CA VAL A 442 7.39 -12.74 -8.11
C VAL A 442 7.93 -13.07 -6.72
N ARG A 443 7.21 -12.66 -5.67
CA ARG A 443 7.63 -12.82 -4.27
C ARG A 443 7.50 -14.25 -3.77
N LYS A 444 6.26 -14.70 -3.53
CA LYS A 444 5.95 -16.02 -2.97
C LYS A 444 4.73 -16.59 -3.66
N LYS A 445 4.62 -17.92 -3.77
CA LYS A 445 3.44 -18.53 -4.38
C LYS A 445 2.32 -18.71 -3.37
N TYR A 446 1.12 -18.25 -3.73
CA TYR A 446 -0.13 -18.53 -3.03
C TYR A 446 -0.97 -19.52 -3.82
N ASN A 447 -1.79 -20.30 -3.10
CA ASN A 447 -2.71 -21.26 -3.72
C ASN A 447 -4.09 -20.65 -3.99
N ASN A 448 -4.36 -19.44 -3.47
CA ASN A 448 -5.64 -18.79 -3.63
C ASN A 448 -5.83 -18.35 -5.09
N LYS A 449 -7.02 -18.63 -5.65
CA LYS A 449 -7.39 -18.23 -7.01
C LYS A 449 -8.19 -16.93 -6.97
N VAL A 450 -7.84 -16.01 -7.86
CA VAL A 450 -8.53 -14.72 -8.00
C VAL A 450 -9.02 -14.54 -9.44
N ALA A 451 -10.27 -14.13 -9.59
CA ALA A 451 -10.85 -13.76 -10.87
C ALA A 451 -10.94 -12.23 -10.99
N ILE A 452 -10.49 -11.71 -12.13
CA ILE A 452 -10.62 -10.29 -12.48
C ILE A 452 -11.53 -10.21 -13.70
N ILE A 453 -12.56 -9.37 -13.64
CA ILE A 453 -13.58 -9.27 -14.68
C ILE A 453 -13.41 -7.92 -15.38
N GLY A 454 -12.88 -7.96 -16.60
CA GLY A 454 -12.50 -6.81 -17.42
C GLY A 454 -10.98 -6.63 -17.53
N ALA A 455 -10.46 -6.56 -18.76
CA ALA A 455 -9.04 -6.38 -19.06
C ALA A 455 -8.69 -4.92 -19.41
N GLY A 456 -9.35 -3.96 -18.77
CA GLY A 456 -8.98 -2.54 -18.82
C GLY A 456 -7.90 -2.17 -17.79
N PRO A 457 -7.50 -0.88 -17.69
CA PRO A 457 -6.42 -0.43 -16.81
C PRO A 457 -6.56 -0.87 -15.34
N ALA A 458 -7.77 -0.79 -14.77
CA ALA A 458 -8.01 -1.20 -13.38
C ALA A 458 -7.83 -2.71 -13.19
N GLY A 459 -8.42 -3.52 -14.07
CA GLY A 459 -8.33 -4.98 -13.99
C GLY A 459 -6.91 -5.47 -14.22
N LEU A 460 -6.23 -4.96 -15.24
CA LEU A 460 -4.84 -5.32 -15.52
C LEU A 460 -3.90 -4.84 -14.41
N SER A 461 -4.12 -3.67 -13.82
CA SER A 461 -3.32 -3.20 -12.68
C SER A 461 -3.50 -4.10 -11.46
N CYS A 462 -4.74 -4.48 -11.12
CA CYS A 462 -5.01 -5.44 -10.05
C CYS A 462 -4.31 -6.78 -10.32
N ALA A 463 -4.39 -7.28 -11.56
CA ALA A 463 -3.75 -8.52 -11.97
C ALA A 463 -2.23 -8.48 -11.82
N TYR A 464 -1.62 -7.37 -12.24
CA TYR A 464 -0.18 -7.16 -12.15
C TYR A 464 0.32 -7.24 -10.70
N TYR A 465 -0.32 -6.52 -9.77
CA TYR A 465 0.14 -6.51 -8.37
C TYR A 465 -0.14 -7.84 -7.65
N LEU A 466 -1.26 -8.51 -7.94
CA LEU A 466 -1.51 -9.86 -7.43
C LEU A 466 -0.53 -10.90 -8.00
N ALA A 467 -0.09 -10.74 -9.25
CA ALA A 467 0.93 -11.62 -9.84
C ALA A 467 2.31 -11.39 -9.22
N ILE A 468 2.69 -10.16 -8.87
CA ILE A 468 3.92 -9.87 -8.10
C ILE A 468 3.86 -10.58 -6.74
N ASP A 469 2.73 -10.49 -6.05
CA ASP A 469 2.52 -11.15 -4.76
C ASP A 469 2.45 -12.69 -4.89
N GLY A 470 2.23 -13.19 -6.11
CA GLY A 470 2.31 -14.59 -6.54
C GLY A 470 1.03 -15.41 -6.39
N TYR A 471 -0.12 -14.76 -6.61
CA TYR A 471 -1.44 -15.40 -6.72
C TYR A 471 -1.68 -16.05 -8.10
N ASP A 472 -2.58 -17.03 -8.16
CA ASP A 472 -3.11 -17.54 -9.43
C ASP A 472 -4.25 -16.63 -9.90
N VAL A 473 -3.93 -15.76 -10.87
CA VAL A 473 -4.84 -14.73 -11.37
C VAL A 473 -5.33 -15.08 -12.77
N THR A 474 -6.66 -15.07 -12.94
CA THR A 474 -7.30 -15.17 -14.26
C THR A 474 -8.13 -13.92 -14.55
N VAL A 475 -7.83 -13.26 -15.67
CA VAL A 475 -8.57 -12.12 -16.18
C VAL A 475 -9.55 -12.59 -17.25
N TYR A 476 -10.83 -12.31 -17.05
CA TYR A 476 -11.92 -12.59 -17.99
C TYR A 476 -12.26 -11.32 -18.76
N GLU A 477 -12.19 -11.39 -20.09
CA GLU A 477 -12.46 -10.28 -21.00
C GLU A 477 -13.54 -10.68 -21.99
N LYS A 478 -14.54 -9.80 -22.14
CA LYS A 478 -15.67 -10.01 -23.04
C LYS A 478 -15.26 -9.97 -24.51
N GLU A 479 -14.32 -9.10 -24.86
CA GLU A 479 -13.83 -8.97 -26.23
C GLU A 479 -12.66 -9.92 -26.53
N GLU A 480 -12.29 -10.03 -27.80
CA GLU A 480 -11.16 -10.88 -28.25
C GLU A 480 -9.79 -10.25 -28.00
N VAL A 481 -9.73 -8.97 -27.61
CA VAL A 481 -8.48 -8.25 -27.38
C VAL A 481 -8.49 -7.56 -26.01
N LEU A 482 -7.30 -7.42 -25.43
CA LEU A 482 -7.08 -6.86 -24.10
C LEU A 482 -6.86 -5.34 -24.15
N GLY A 483 -6.82 -4.70 -22.98
CA GLY A 483 -6.51 -3.27 -22.80
C GLY A 483 -7.73 -2.39 -22.55
N GLY A 484 -8.95 -2.92 -22.70
CA GLY A 484 -10.19 -2.20 -22.44
C GLY A 484 -10.27 -0.88 -23.19
N MET A 485 -10.69 0.20 -22.52
CA MET A 485 -10.82 1.52 -23.15
C MET A 485 -9.51 2.09 -23.70
N LEU A 486 -8.34 1.62 -23.25
CA LEU A 486 -7.06 2.01 -23.88
C LEU A 486 -7.01 1.54 -25.35
N THR A 487 -7.51 0.34 -25.61
CA THR A 487 -7.53 -0.27 -26.95
C THR A 487 -8.76 0.15 -27.74
N PHE A 488 -9.91 0.29 -27.08
CA PHE A 488 -11.19 0.54 -27.75
C PHE A 488 -11.51 2.02 -27.93
N GLY A 489 -11.19 2.86 -26.94
CA GLY A 489 -11.61 4.26 -26.91
C GLY A 489 -10.57 5.26 -27.38
N ILE A 490 -9.28 4.91 -27.34
CA ILE A 490 -8.22 5.86 -27.69
C ILE A 490 -7.75 5.57 -29.12
N PRO A 491 -7.82 6.55 -30.03
CA PRO A 491 -7.34 6.37 -31.39
C PRO A 491 -5.84 6.08 -31.47
N SER A 492 -5.43 5.31 -32.47
CA SER A 492 -4.03 4.88 -32.64
C SER A 492 -3.03 6.02 -32.89
N TYR A 493 -3.49 7.19 -33.37
CA TYR A 493 -2.66 8.39 -33.49
C TYR A 493 -2.33 9.04 -32.13
N ARG A 494 -3.00 8.66 -31.04
CA ARG A 494 -2.66 9.08 -29.66
C ARG A 494 -1.94 7.98 -28.89
N LEU A 495 -2.42 6.75 -29.03
CA LEU A 495 -1.90 5.58 -28.32
C LEU A 495 -1.91 4.36 -29.24
N GLN A 496 -0.73 3.94 -29.66
CA GLN A 496 -0.60 2.79 -30.55
C GLN A 496 -0.81 1.48 -29.78
N LYS A 497 -1.39 0.49 -30.47
CA LYS A 497 -1.76 -0.81 -29.87
C LYS A 497 -0.56 -1.65 -29.46
N ASP A 498 0.56 -1.51 -30.15
CA ASP A 498 1.82 -2.18 -29.82
C ASP A 498 2.37 -1.71 -28.47
N VAL A 499 2.22 -0.43 -28.12
CA VAL A 499 2.57 0.12 -26.79
C VAL A 499 1.75 -0.57 -25.70
N ILE A 500 0.42 -0.66 -25.88
CA ILE A 500 -0.48 -1.32 -24.93
C ILE A 500 -0.11 -2.80 -24.79
N ASN A 501 0.07 -3.49 -25.92
CA ASN A 501 0.37 -4.92 -25.94
C ASN A 501 1.74 -5.23 -25.33
N ALA A 502 2.74 -4.37 -25.50
CA ALA A 502 4.06 -4.55 -24.91
C ALA A 502 4.00 -4.60 -23.38
N GLU A 503 3.23 -3.71 -22.75
CA GLU A 503 3.05 -3.71 -21.29
C GLU A 503 2.13 -4.85 -20.82
N ILE A 504 1.12 -5.24 -21.61
CA ILE A 504 0.31 -6.43 -21.32
C ILE A 504 1.12 -7.74 -21.42
N ASP A 505 2.08 -7.82 -22.35
CA ASP A 505 2.97 -8.97 -22.48
C ASP A 505 3.76 -9.22 -21.19
N ILE A 506 4.11 -8.18 -20.43
CA ILE A 506 4.76 -8.31 -19.11
C ILE A 506 3.88 -9.11 -18.14
N LEU A 507 2.56 -8.88 -18.12
CA LEU A 507 1.64 -9.65 -17.30
C LEU A 507 1.59 -11.13 -17.73
N LYS A 508 1.66 -11.39 -19.04
CA LYS A 508 1.72 -12.77 -19.58
C LYS A 508 3.01 -13.46 -19.16
N GLU A 509 4.16 -12.76 -19.23
CA GLU A 509 5.47 -13.25 -18.78
C GLU A 509 5.46 -13.56 -17.27
N MET A 510 4.65 -12.83 -16.49
CA MET A 510 4.39 -13.10 -15.07
C MET A 510 3.35 -14.21 -14.80
N ASN A 511 2.90 -14.93 -15.84
CA ASN A 511 1.91 -16.02 -15.79
C ASN A 511 0.47 -15.59 -15.43
N VAL A 512 0.08 -14.34 -15.66
CA VAL A 512 -1.34 -13.95 -15.61
C VAL A 512 -2.10 -14.65 -16.74
N LYS A 513 -3.21 -15.31 -16.40
CA LYS A 513 -4.04 -16.02 -17.37
C LYS A 513 -5.10 -15.08 -17.93
N PHE A 514 -5.33 -15.15 -19.24
CA PHE A 514 -6.36 -14.36 -19.91
C PHE A 514 -7.38 -15.28 -20.58
N LYS A 515 -8.67 -14.98 -20.39
CA LYS A 515 -9.82 -15.63 -21.01
C LYS A 515 -10.60 -14.58 -21.79
N THR A 516 -10.23 -14.38 -23.05
CA THR A 516 -10.89 -13.44 -23.98
C THR A 516 -12.12 -14.07 -24.61
N GLY A 517 -13.04 -13.26 -25.13
CA GLY A 517 -14.31 -13.71 -25.72
C GLY A 517 -15.28 -14.32 -24.72
N VAL A 518 -15.09 -14.09 -23.41
CA VAL A 518 -15.90 -14.65 -22.33
C VAL A 518 -16.61 -13.54 -21.57
N GLU A 519 -17.94 -13.48 -21.69
CA GLU A 519 -18.77 -12.52 -20.96
C GLU A 519 -19.30 -13.13 -19.65
N VAL A 520 -18.76 -12.65 -18.52
CA VAL A 520 -19.25 -13.06 -17.19
C VAL A 520 -20.67 -12.53 -16.96
N GLY A 521 -21.58 -13.41 -16.57
CA GLY A 521 -23.03 -13.20 -16.52
C GLY A 521 -23.78 -13.83 -17.68
N LYS A 522 -23.09 -14.24 -18.75
CA LYS A 522 -23.70 -14.86 -19.94
C LYS A 522 -23.07 -16.21 -20.27
N ASP A 523 -21.76 -16.25 -20.45
CA ASP A 523 -21.03 -17.47 -20.84
C ASP A 523 -20.57 -18.26 -19.61
N ILE A 524 -20.30 -17.56 -18.51
CA ILE A 524 -20.00 -18.11 -17.17
C ILE A 524 -20.49 -17.14 -16.10
N THR A 525 -20.91 -17.62 -14.95
CA THR A 525 -21.40 -16.80 -13.83
C THR A 525 -20.37 -16.68 -12.71
N ILE A 526 -20.52 -15.66 -11.85
CA ILE A 526 -19.69 -15.52 -10.65
C ILE A 526 -19.85 -16.74 -9.72
N GLU A 527 -21.05 -17.33 -9.65
CA GLU A 527 -21.31 -18.53 -8.85
C GLU A 527 -20.51 -19.73 -9.37
N GLU A 528 -20.54 -20.00 -10.68
CA GLU A 528 -19.78 -21.09 -11.29
C GLU A 528 -18.26 -20.92 -11.06
N LEU A 529 -17.75 -19.69 -11.14
CA LEU A 529 -16.35 -19.40 -10.81
C LEU A 529 -16.03 -19.67 -9.33
N ARG A 530 -16.97 -19.36 -8.43
CA ARG A 530 -16.83 -19.69 -7.00
C ARG A 530 -16.78 -21.21 -6.79
N ASP A 531 -17.63 -21.95 -7.49
CA ASP A 531 -17.63 -23.43 -7.48
C ASP A 531 -16.30 -24.02 -8.01
N GLU A 532 -15.61 -23.33 -8.92
CA GLU A 532 -14.25 -23.69 -9.39
C GLU A 532 -13.12 -23.35 -8.38
N GLY A 533 -13.48 -22.79 -7.22
CA GLY A 533 -12.59 -22.44 -6.14
C GLY A 533 -11.95 -21.05 -6.27
N VAL A 534 -12.56 -20.13 -7.03
CA VAL A 534 -12.19 -18.71 -6.97
C VAL A 534 -12.65 -18.15 -5.62
N GLU A 535 -11.73 -17.51 -4.90
CA GLU A 535 -11.98 -17.00 -3.54
C GLU A 535 -12.33 -15.51 -3.53
N ALA A 536 -11.93 -14.75 -4.56
CA ALA A 536 -12.19 -13.32 -4.65
C ALA A 536 -12.34 -12.85 -6.10
N PHE A 537 -13.15 -11.81 -6.28
CA PHE A 537 -13.48 -11.22 -7.56
C PHE A 537 -13.16 -9.72 -7.57
N TYR A 538 -12.53 -9.24 -8.64
CA TYR A 538 -12.37 -7.80 -8.91
C TYR A 538 -13.15 -7.39 -10.16
N LEU A 539 -14.17 -6.56 -10.00
CA LEU A 539 -14.99 -6.05 -11.09
C LEU A 539 -14.38 -4.77 -11.65
N ALA A 540 -13.95 -4.83 -12.92
CA ALA A 540 -13.24 -3.77 -13.63
C ALA A 540 -13.70 -3.65 -15.09
N ILE A 541 -15.00 -3.87 -15.35
CA ILE A 541 -15.58 -3.82 -16.71
C ILE A 541 -15.64 -2.42 -17.33
N GLY A 542 -15.37 -1.38 -16.55
CA GLY A 542 -15.38 0.02 -16.98
C GLY A 542 -16.76 0.55 -17.35
N ALA A 543 -16.79 1.72 -18.00
CA ALA A 543 -17.98 2.32 -18.61
C ALA A 543 -17.95 2.11 -20.12
N GLN A 544 -18.27 0.89 -20.54
CA GLN A 544 -18.00 0.37 -21.88
C GLN A 544 -19.09 0.65 -22.93
N ALA A 545 -20.24 1.22 -22.54
CA ALA A 545 -21.34 1.52 -23.45
C ALA A 545 -21.46 3.03 -23.71
N GLY A 546 -22.05 3.42 -24.84
CA GLY A 546 -22.41 4.82 -25.12
C GLY A 546 -23.74 5.22 -24.47
N ARG A 547 -23.85 6.47 -24.00
CA ARG A 547 -25.14 7.04 -23.58
C ARG A 547 -26.04 7.33 -24.77
N LYS A 548 -27.34 7.20 -24.55
CA LYS A 548 -28.39 7.49 -25.51
C LYS A 548 -29.02 8.86 -25.27
N LEU A 549 -29.41 9.55 -26.34
CA LEU A 549 -30.11 10.83 -26.34
C LEU A 549 -31.57 10.71 -25.87
N ASN A 550 -32.17 9.54 -26.06
CA ASN A 550 -33.60 9.24 -25.85
C ASN A 550 -34.52 10.15 -26.66
N ILE A 551 -34.20 10.35 -27.95
CA ILE A 551 -34.98 11.15 -28.90
C ILE A 551 -35.55 10.30 -30.05
N GLU A 552 -36.53 10.85 -30.76
CA GLU A 552 -37.09 10.20 -31.95
C GLU A 552 -36.01 9.98 -33.03
N GLY A 553 -36.03 8.81 -33.67
CA GLY A 553 -35.11 8.43 -34.74
C GLY A 553 -33.73 7.93 -34.28
N GLU A 554 -33.43 7.90 -32.98
CA GLU A 554 -32.12 7.49 -32.44
C GLU A 554 -31.71 6.04 -32.78
N ASN A 555 -32.66 5.14 -32.99
CA ASN A 555 -32.36 3.74 -33.34
C ASN A 555 -32.31 3.50 -34.87
N ALA A 556 -32.24 4.56 -35.68
CA ALA A 556 -32.20 4.45 -37.14
C ALA A 556 -30.84 3.92 -37.65
N LYS A 557 -30.86 3.31 -38.84
CA LYS A 557 -29.62 2.90 -39.52
C LYS A 557 -28.78 4.14 -39.84
N GLY A 558 -27.50 4.12 -39.46
CA GLY A 558 -26.58 5.24 -39.59
C GLY A 558 -26.41 6.09 -38.32
N VAL A 559 -27.14 5.76 -37.25
CA VAL A 559 -26.91 6.33 -35.91
C VAL A 559 -26.07 5.34 -35.09
N ILE A 560 -24.95 5.81 -34.54
CA ILE A 560 -24.02 4.99 -33.74
C ILE A 560 -23.53 5.79 -32.53
N THR A 561 -23.19 5.13 -31.42
CA THR A 561 -22.56 5.83 -30.29
C THR A 561 -21.08 6.06 -30.57
N GLY A 562 -20.51 7.13 -30.02
CA GLY A 562 -19.09 7.44 -30.18
C GLY A 562 -18.18 6.33 -29.65
N VAL A 563 -18.59 5.66 -28.57
CA VAL A 563 -17.86 4.53 -27.98
C VAL A 563 -17.85 3.34 -28.93
N ASP A 564 -19.00 2.96 -29.48
CA ASP A 564 -19.10 1.84 -30.42
C ASP A 564 -18.35 2.14 -31.72
N PHE A 565 -18.47 3.37 -32.23
CA PHE A 565 -17.76 3.81 -33.44
C PHE A 565 -16.24 3.73 -33.28
N LEU A 566 -15.69 4.32 -32.21
CA LEU A 566 -14.24 4.26 -31.94
C LEU A 566 -13.77 2.83 -31.75
N LYS A 567 -14.55 2.00 -31.04
CA LYS A 567 -14.25 0.59 -30.85
C LYS A 567 -14.20 -0.16 -32.18
N ASP A 568 -15.18 0.01 -33.05
CA ASP A 568 -15.22 -0.69 -34.34
C ASP A 568 -14.08 -0.26 -35.26
N VAL A 569 -13.75 1.04 -35.30
CA VAL A 569 -12.57 1.54 -36.03
C VAL A 569 -11.29 0.95 -35.44
N ASN A 570 -11.11 1.02 -34.12
CA ASN A 570 -9.93 0.49 -33.45
C ASN A 570 -9.82 -1.03 -33.55
N LEU A 571 -10.90 -1.77 -33.75
CA LEU A 571 -10.85 -3.21 -33.98
C LEU A 571 -10.69 -3.59 -35.46
N ASN A 572 -10.45 -2.61 -36.35
CA ASN A 572 -10.40 -2.78 -37.79
C ASN A 572 -11.65 -3.50 -38.33
N ARG A 573 -12.81 -3.30 -37.70
CA ARG A 573 -14.10 -3.84 -38.15
C ARG A 573 -14.71 -2.99 -39.28
N HIS A 574 -13.93 -2.05 -39.83
CA HIS A 574 -14.21 -1.17 -40.97
C HIS A 574 -15.62 -0.58 -40.98
N SER A 575 -15.76 0.62 -40.41
CA SER A 575 -16.89 1.51 -40.68
C SER A 575 -16.42 2.56 -41.68
N GLU A 576 -16.42 2.24 -42.98
CA GLU A 576 -16.31 3.29 -44.00
C GLU A 576 -17.50 4.24 -43.82
N LEU A 577 -17.21 5.50 -43.54
CA LEU A 577 -18.22 6.56 -43.45
C LEU A 577 -18.19 7.33 -44.76
N GLU A 578 -19.25 7.23 -45.54
CA GLU A 578 -19.44 8.03 -46.76
C GLU A 578 -20.46 9.14 -46.51
N GLY A 579 -20.27 10.30 -47.14
CA GLY A 579 -21.19 11.43 -47.06
C GLY A 579 -21.05 12.30 -45.80
N ASP A 580 -22.15 12.93 -45.41
CA ASP A 580 -22.17 13.95 -44.36
C ASP A 580 -22.32 13.33 -42.95
N VAL A 581 -21.36 13.59 -42.05
CA VAL A 581 -21.36 13.08 -40.68
C VAL A 581 -21.69 14.20 -39.69
N VAL A 582 -22.65 13.95 -38.82
CA VAL A 582 -22.96 14.80 -37.66
C VAL A 582 -22.50 14.12 -36.38
N VAL A 583 -21.64 14.79 -35.62
CA VAL A 583 -21.19 14.33 -34.29
C VAL A 583 -21.86 15.16 -33.22
N ILE A 584 -22.51 14.51 -32.25
CA ILE A 584 -23.17 15.17 -31.12
C ILE A 584 -22.31 15.02 -29.86
N GLY A 585 -21.78 16.12 -29.34
CA GLY A 585 -20.97 16.15 -28.12
C GLY A 585 -19.89 17.23 -28.13
N GLY A 586 -19.49 17.69 -26.93
CA GLY A 586 -18.52 18.79 -26.74
C GLY A 586 -17.29 18.44 -25.89
N GLY A 587 -17.01 17.15 -25.67
CA GLY A 587 -15.85 16.68 -24.89
C GLY A 587 -14.75 16.03 -25.73
N ASN A 588 -13.63 15.68 -25.11
CA ASN A 588 -12.46 15.06 -25.79
C ASN A 588 -12.84 13.83 -26.64
N VAL A 589 -13.72 12.95 -26.12
CA VAL A 589 -14.20 11.79 -26.88
C VAL A 589 -14.97 12.19 -28.14
N ALA A 590 -15.71 13.31 -28.11
CA ALA A 590 -16.41 13.80 -29.29
C ALA A 590 -15.43 14.35 -30.35
N ILE A 591 -14.34 14.99 -29.90
CA ILE A 591 -13.26 15.43 -30.79
C ILE A 591 -12.58 14.22 -31.45
N ASP A 592 -12.19 13.21 -30.66
CA ASP A 592 -11.58 11.99 -31.18
C ASP A 592 -12.49 11.24 -32.16
N VAL A 593 -13.79 11.18 -31.86
CA VAL A 593 -14.81 10.64 -32.79
C VAL A 593 -14.82 11.42 -34.10
N ALA A 594 -14.87 12.75 -34.05
CA ALA A 594 -14.95 13.58 -35.25
C ALA A 594 -13.69 13.45 -36.13
N ARG A 595 -12.52 13.51 -35.50
CA ARG A 595 -11.22 13.32 -36.15
C ARG A 595 -11.05 11.93 -36.75
N THR A 596 -11.55 10.92 -36.05
CA THR A 596 -11.57 9.54 -36.56
C THR A 596 -12.53 9.42 -37.74
N ALA A 597 -13.70 10.06 -37.69
CA ALA A 597 -14.66 10.07 -38.81
C ALA A 597 -14.05 10.64 -40.09
N THR A 598 -13.30 11.75 -39.99
CA THR A 598 -12.56 12.33 -41.12
C THR A 598 -11.55 11.35 -41.72
N ARG A 599 -10.82 10.59 -40.88
CA ARG A 599 -9.80 9.63 -41.32
C ARG A 599 -10.38 8.37 -41.97
N VAL A 600 -11.61 7.98 -41.64
CA VAL A 600 -12.26 6.78 -42.21
C VAL A 600 -13.12 7.09 -43.45
N GLY A 601 -13.01 8.29 -44.01
CA GLY A 601 -13.54 8.63 -45.34
C GLY A 601 -14.72 9.61 -45.37
N ALA A 602 -15.13 10.20 -44.23
CA ALA A 602 -16.25 11.14 -44.21
C ALA A 602 -16.00 12.36 -45.11
N GLU A 603 -17.00 12.77 -45.91
CA GLU A 603 -16.88 13.92 -46.81
C GLU A 603 -16.94 15.25 -46.05
N THR A 604 -17.86 15.35 -45.09
CA THR A 604 -17.96 16.48 -44.17
C THR A 604 -18.20 15.99 -42.75
N VAL A 605 -17.57 16.63 -41.77
CA VAL A 605 -17.78 16.33 -40.34
C VAL A 605 -18.18 17.60 -39.62
N ASN A 606 -19.38 17.59 -39.05
CA ASN A 606 -19.95 18.73 -38.32
C ASN A 606 -20.28 18.30 -36.89
N MET A 607 -19.60 18.90 -35.91
CA MET A 607 -19.86 18.70 -34.50
C MET A 607 -20.92 19.69 -34.01
N TYR A 608 -21.82 19.21 -33.14
CA TYR A 608 -22.83 20.00 -32.45
C TYR A 608 -22.79 19.69 -30.96
N CYS A 609 -22.77 20.73 -30.14
CA CYS A 609 -22.70 20.59 -28.68
C CYS A 609 -23.59 21.62 -27.97
N LEU A 610 -23.97 21.29 -26.74
CA LEU A 610 -24.88 22.12 -25.93
C LEU A 610 -24.17 23.35 -25.37
N GLU A 611 -22.89 23.17 -25.08
CA GLU A 611 -21.98 24.09 -24.43
C GLU A 611 -21.68 25.29 -25.33
N ALA A 612 -21.55 26.47 -24.74
CA ALA A 612 -20.85 27.57 -25.39
C ALA A 612 -19.37 27.20 -25.59
N LYS A 613 -18.66 27.91 -26.48
CA LYS A 613 -17.26 27.58 -26.79
C LYS A 613 -16.36 27.53 -25.55
N ASN A 614 -16.52 28.48 -24.63
CA ASN A 614 -15.78 28.59 -23.37
C ASN A 614 -16.28 27.65 -22.26
N GLU A 615 -17.33 26.86 -22.52
CA GLU A 615 -17.91 25.89 -21.59
C GLU A 615 -17.70 24.44 -22.08
N MET A 616 -17.06 24.26 -23.25
CA MET A 616 -16.73 22.93 -23.76
C MET A 616 -15.82 22.21 -22.78
N SER A 617 -16.05 20.89 -22.65
CA SER A 617 -15.24 20.02 -21.78
C SER A 617 -13.97 19.51 -22.47
N ALA A 618 -13.86 19.71 -23.79
CA ALA A 618 -12.67 19.37 -24.54
C ALA A 618 -11.50 20.34 -24.24
N LEU A 619 -10.27 19.84 -24.32
CA LEU A 619 -9.07 20.66 -24.17
C LEU A 619 -8.90 21.59 -25.38
N ASP A 620 -8.44 22.83 -25.15
CA ASP A 620 -8.26 23.83 -26.21
C ASP A 620 -7.36 23.32 -27.36
N GLU A 621 -6.28 22.60 -27.02
CA GLU A 621 -5.37 21.98 -28.01
C GLU A 621 -6.10 20.96 -28.91
N GLU A 622 -6.99 20.14 -28.34
CA GLU A 622 -7.78 19.16 -29.12
C GLU A 622 -8.83 19.87 -30.00
N ILE A 623 -9.40 20.99 -29.53
CA ILE A 623 -10.33 21.82 -30.32
C ILE A 623 -9.60 22.42 -31.53
N ASP A 624 -8.41 22.96 -31.33
CA ASP A 624 -7.62 23.56 -32.41
C ASP A 624 -7.21 22.51 -33.46
N GLU A 625 -6.77 21.32 -33.04
CA GLU A 625 -6.47 20.21 -33.95
C GLU A 625 -7.69 19.78 -34.80
N ALA A 626 -8.90 19.77 -34.21
CA ALA A 626 -10.12 19.46 -34.95
C ALA A 626 -10.41 20.53 -36.01
N LEU A 627 -10.22 21.80 -35.68
CA LEU A 627 -10.42 22.92 -36.61
C LEU A 627 -9.39 22.89 -37.75
N GLU A 628 -8.13 22.53 -37.48
CA GLU A 628 -7.09 22.34 -38.50
C GLU A 628 -7.42 21.21 -39.48
N GLU A 629 -8.16 20.19 -39.03
CA GLU A 629 -8.67 19.09 -39.85
C GLU A 629 -9.99 19.45 -40.59
N ASN A 630 -10.38 20.73 -40.60
CA ASN A 630 -11.62 21.26 -41.21
C ASN A 630 -12.92 20.69 -40.60
N ILE A 631 -12.88 20.26 -39.34
CA ILE A 631 -14.08 19.82 -38.61
C ILE A 631 -14.80 21.07 -38.09
N SER A 632 -16.08 21.24 -38.45
CA SER A 632 -16.85 22.38 -37.97
C SER A 632 -17.38 22.13 -36.56
N ILE A 633 -17.23 23.09 -35.65
CA ILE A 633 -17.75 22.99 -34.27
C ILE A 633 -18.88 24.02 -34.08
N ASN A 634 -20.10 23.52 -33.86
CA ASN A 634 -21.31 24.32 -33.76
C ASN A 634 -21.84 24.31 -32.32
N ASN A 635 -21.41 25.31 -31.55
CA ASN A 635 -21.79 25.48 -30.15
C ASN A 635 -23.25 25.89 -29.94
N SER A 636 -23.75 25.59 -28.74
CA SER A 636 -25.08 25.97 -28.27
C SER A 636 -26.24 25.44 -29.14
N TRP A 637 -26.16 24.18 -29.58
CA TRP A 637 -27.18 23.46 -30.34
C TRP A 637 -27.45 22.08 -29.75
N ALA A 638 -28.73 21.77 -29.53
CA ALA A 638 -29.18 20.51 -28.98
C ALA A 638 -29.92 19.68 -30.04
N PRO A 639 -29.71 18.35 -30.11
CA PRO A 639 -30.52 17.49 -30.96
C PRO A 639 -31.96 17.42 -30.43
N ASN A 640 -32.93 17.68 -31.31
CA ASN A 640 -34.35 17.58 -31.02
C ASN A 640 -34.92 16.24 -31.49
N LYS A 641 -34.65 15.86 -32.74
CA LYS A 641 -34.98 14.55 -33.32
C LYS A 641 -34.05 14.22 -34.49
N ILE A 642 -33.90 12.92 -34.77
CA ILE A 642 -33.18 12.43 -35.93
C ILE A 642 -34.18 12.17 -37.06
N LEU A 643 -33.95 12.80 -38.20
CA LEU A 643 -34.80 12.66 -39.39
C LEU A 643 -34.43 11.37 -40.11
N THR A 644 -35.45 10.61 -40.50
CA THR A 644 -35.25 9.29 -41.13
C THR A 644 -36.11 9.13 -42.37
N GLU A 645 -35.59 8.41 -43.35
CA GLU A 645 -36.31 7.96 -44.53
C GLU A 645 -36.04 6.47 -44.73
N ASN A 646 -37.08 5.65 -44.86
CA ASN A 646 -36.97 4.18 -44.95
C ASN A 646 -36.14 3.54 -43.82
N GLY A 647 -36.16 4.15 -42.62
CA GLY A 647 -35.40 3.68 -41.45
C GLY A 647 -33.89 3.99 -41.48
N LYS A 648 -33.40 4.75 -42.47
CA LYS A 648 -32.04 5.30 -42.53
C LYS A 648 -32.06 6.78 -42.15
N VAL A 649 -31.03 7.26 -41.46
CA VAL A 649 -30.87 8.69 -41.17
C VAL A 649 -30.69 9.52 -42.45
N THR A 650 -31.28 10.71 -42.48
CA THR A 650 -31.12 11.71 -43.54
C THR A 650 -30.74 13.10 -43.01
N GLY A 651 -30.85 13.31 -41.70
CA GLY A 651 -30.47 14.56 -41.07
C GLY A 651 -30.81 14.61 -39.58
N VAL A 652 -30.44 15.72 -38.95
CA VAL A 652 -30.74 16.02 -37.54
C VAL A 652 -31.46 17.36 -37.46
N GLU A 653 -32.58 17.38 -36.76
CA GLU A 653 -33.21 18.62 -36.34
C GLU A 653 -32.60 19.06 -35.01
N LEU A 654 -32.08 20.28 -34.98
CA LEU A 654 -31.42 20.88 -33.84
C LEU A 654 -32.26 22.06 -33.32
N LYS A 655 -32.18 22.33 -32.03
CA LYS A 655 -32.74 23.52 -31.38
C LYS A 655 -31.68 24.28 -30.59
N LYS A 656 -31.86 25.60 -30.46
CA LYS A 656 -30.88 26.46 -29.80
C LYS A 656 -30.82 26.15 -28.30
N CYS A 657 -29.61 25.89 -27.80
CA CYS A 657 -29.34 25.83 -26.36
C CYS A 657 -29.06 27.24 -25.85
N VAL A 658 -29.82 27.69 -24.85
CA VAL A 658 -29.72 29.04 -24.28
C VAL A 658 -28.80 29.04 -23.06
N SER A 659 -28.83 27.97 -22.27
CA SER A 659 -27.97 27.78 -21.10
C SER A 659 -27.89 26.31 -20.75
N ILE A 660 -26.73 25.80 -20.34
CA ILE A 660 -26.54 24.40 -19.92
C ILE A 660 -26.69 24.18 -18.41
N PHE A 661 -26.49 25.23 -17.61
CA PHE A 661 -26.58 25.19 -16.16
C PHE A 661 -27.76 26.04 -15.65
N ASP A 662 -28.34 25.63 -14.52
CA ASP A 662 -29.23 26.50 -13.76
C ASP A 662 -28.45 27.52 -12.90
N LYS A 663 -29.19 28.36 -12.17
CA LYS A 663 -28.63 29.39 -11.29
C LYS A 663 -27.75 28.84 -10.16
N ASP A 664 -27.90 27.57 -9.82
CA ASP A 664 -27.16 26.89 -8.76
C ASP A 664 -25.97 26.10 -9.34
N GLY A 665 -25.67 26.27 -10.63
CA GLY A 665 -24.57 25.62 -11.34
C GLY A 665 -24.82 24.15 -11.67
N LYS A 666 -26.06 23.64 -11.51
CA LYS A 666 -26.38 22.25 -11.84
C LYS A 666 -26.73 22.12 -13.30
N PHE A 667 -26.30 21.02 -13.92
CA PHE A 667 -26.62 20.72 -15.31
C PHE A 667 -28.14 20.61 -15.49
N ASN A 668 -28.72 21.58 -16.20
CA ASN A 668 -30.15 21.74 -16.42
C ASN A 668 -30.37 22.59 -17.69
N PRO A 669 -30.16 22.00 -18.88
CA PRO A 669 -30.15 22.76 -20.11
C PRO A 669 -31.52 23.36 -20.45
N LYS A 670 -31.52 24.61 -20.93
CA LYS A 670 -32.70 25.33 -21.41
C LYS A 670 -32.58 25.60 -22.90
N TYR A 671 -33.69 25.47 -23.61
CA TYR A 671 -33.74 25.56 -25.06
C TYR A 671 -34.69 26.67 -25.51
N ASP A 672 -34.39 27.26 -26.66
CA ASP A 672 -35.37 28.05 -27.41
C ASP A 672 -36.04 27.13 -28.45
N GLU A 673 -37.27 26.74 -28.17
CA GLU A 673 -38.05 25.84 -29.04
C GLU A 673 -38.46 26.50 -30.37
N ASN A 674 -38.28 27.83 -30.53
CA ASN A 674 -38.58 28.53 -31.78
C ASN A 674 -37.37 28.65 -32.71
N ASP A 675 -36.16 28.54 -32.18
CA ASP A 675 -34.92 28.60 -32.95
C ASP A 675 -34.42 27.18 -33.26
N THR A 676 -34.92 26.65 -34.37
CA THR A 676 -34.61 25.29 -34.86
C THR A 676 -33.95 25.35 -36.23
N LYS A 677 -33.02 24.41 -36.49
CA LYS A 677 -32.45 24.22 -37.82
C LYS A 677 -32.34 22.73 -38.17
N ILE A 678 -32.41 22.42 -39.46
CA ILE A 678 -32.21 21.06 -39.98
C ILE A 678 -30.85 21.00 -40.65
N VAL A 679 -30.09 19.95 -40.31
CA VAL A 679 -28.77 19.68 -40.88
C VAL A 679 -28.82 18.32 -41.56
N LYS A 680 -28.40 18.27 -42.83
CA LYS A 680 -28.30 17.01 -43.59
C LYS A 680 -27.20 16.14 -42.96
N ALA A 681 -27.48 14.85 -42.83
CA ALA A 681 -26.54 13.88 -42.28
C ALA A 681 -26.85 12.48 -42.82
N ASP A 682 -25.85 11.83 -43.39
CA ASP A 682 -25.89 10.42 -43.79
C ASP A 682 -25.54 9.49 -42.62
N HIS A 683 -24.82 10.04 -41.63
CA HIS A 683 -24.46 9.37 -40.37
C HIS A 683 -24.55 10.33 -39.18
N VAL A 684 -24.98 9.81 -38.03
CA VAL A 684 -25.02 10.55 -36.75
C VAL A 684 -24.28 9.77 -35.69
N ILE A 685 -23.24 10.38 -35.11
CA ILE A 685 -22.44 9.77 -34.05
C ILE A 685 -22.70 10.48 -32.73
N VAL A 686 -23.23 9.75 -31.75
CA VAL A 686 -23.64 10.29 -30.44
C VAL A 686 -22.52 10.09 -29.41
N SER A 687 -21.85 11.16 -29.01
CA SER A 687 -20.71 11.18 -28.08
C SER A 687 -20.98 12.05 -26.85
N ILE A 688 -22.07 11.74 -26.15
CA ILE A 688 -22.57 12.50 -24.96
C ILE A 688 -22.19 11.84 -23.62
N GLY A 689 -21.21 10.95 -23.64
CA GLY A 689 -20.68 10.25 -22.46
C GLY A 689 -20.90 8.74 -22.49
N GLN A 690 -20.34 8.09 -21.48
CA GLN A 690 -20.32 6.64 -21.34
C GLN A 690 -21.33 6.15 -20.30
N ALA A 691 -21.68 4.88 -20.41
CA ALA A 691 -22.59 4.14 -19.54
C ALA A 691 -21.99 2.77 -19.23
N ILE A 692 -22.40 2.19 -18.11
CA ILE A 692 -22.00 0.86 -17.68
C ILE A 692 -23.09 -0.13 -18.10
N SER A 693 -22.70 -1.23 -18.74
CA SER A 693 -23.60 -2.32 -19.07
C SER A 693 -23.28 -3.56 -18.23
N TRP A 694 -24.15 -3.89 -17.28
CA TRP A 694 -23.95 -5.02 -16.36
C TRP A 694 -24.39 -6.37 -16.91
N GLY A 695 -25.36 -6.39 -17.83
CA GLY A 695 -26.03 -7.63 -18.21
C GLY A 695 -26.55 -8.39 -16.99
N ASP A 696 -26.35 -9.71 -16.98
CA ASP A 696 -26.73 -10.61 -15.88
C ASP A 696 -25.57 -10.87 -14.89
N MET A 697 -24.45 -10.14 -14.98
CA MET A 697 -23.23 -10.42 -14.19
C MET A 697 -23.43 -10.41 -12.68
N LEU A 698 -24.24 -9.49 -12.16
CA LEU A 698 -24.50 -9.33 -10.72
C LEU A 698 -25.69 -10.16 -10.22
N LYS A 699 -26.34 -10.92 -11.11
CA LYS A 699 -27.55 -11.69 -10.78
C LYS A 699 -27.23 -12.71 -9.69
N GLY A 700 -27.98 -12.64 -8.59
CA GLY A 700 -27.78 -13.50 -7.42
C GLY A 700 -26.69 -13.03 -6.45
N SER A 701 -26.03 -11.89 -6.71
CA SER A 701 -25.10 -11.27 -5.76
C SER A 701 -25.77 -10.21 -4.89
N ASP A 702 -25.22 -9.95 -3.70
CA ASP A 702 -25.68 -8.87 -2.81
C ASP A 702 -25.17 -7.48 -3.24
N ALA A 703 -24.33 -7.41 -4.29
CA ALA A 703 -23.77 -6.15 -4.78
C ALA A 703 -24.85 -5.23 -5.35
N LYS A 704 -24.75 -3.94 -5.04
CA LYS A 704 -25.76 -2.93 -5.39
C LYS A 704 -25.21 -1.88 -6.33
N LEU A 705 -26.12 -1.26 -7.07
CA LEU A 705 -25.83 -0.18 -7.99
C LEU A 705 -26.39 1.15 -7.48
N ASN A 706 -25.67 2.23 -7.75
CA ASN A 706 -26.13 3.60 -7.58
C ASN A 706 -27.17 3.96 -8.67
N PRO A 707 -27.93 5.06 -8.51
CA PRO A 707 -28.87 5.53 -9.52
C PRO A 707 -28.23 5.85 -10.88
N ASN A 708 -26.94 6.19 -10.91
CA ASN A 708 -26.15 6.42 -12.14
C ASN A 708 -25.57 5.12 -12.74
N ASN A 709 -25.99 3.96 -12.23
CA ASN A 709 -25.56 2.62 -12.64
C ASN A 709 -24.11 2.24 -12.31
N THR A 710 -23.37 3.04 -11.52
CA THR A 710 -22.08 2.61 -10.95
C THR A 710 -22.31 1.61 -9.81
N ILE A 711 -21.35 0.73 -9.53
CA ILE A 711 -21.43 -0.19 -8.39
C ILE A 711 -21.09 0.52 -7.09
N ILE A 712 -21.82 0.17 -6.02
CA ILE A 712 -21.56 0.65 -4.67
C ILE A 712 -20.43 -0.21 -4.07
N ALA A 713 -19.32 0.44 -3.79
CA ALA A 713 -18.18 -0.13 -3.07
C ALA A 713 -17.64 0.91 -2.08
N ASP A 714 -17.04 0.45 -0.99
CA ASP A 714 -16.42 1.34 -0.01
C ASP A 714 -15.17 2.03 -0.59
N GLY A 715 -15.02 3.33 -0.37
CA GLY A 715 -13.97 4.14 -1.01
C GLY A 715 -12.54 3.84 -0.54
N PHE A 716 -12.36 3.14 0.58
CA PHE A 716 -11.05 2.76 1.09
C PHE A 716 -10.76 1.28 0.90
N THR A 717 -11.76 0.41 1.08
CA THR A 717 -11.64 -1.05 1.02
C THR A 717 -12.08 -1.65 -0.31
N TYR A 718 -12.68 -0.86 -1.21
CA TYR A 718 -13.17 -1.26 -2.54
C TYR A 718 -14.11 -2.48 -2.52
N GLN A 719 -14.57 -2.91 -1.34
CA GLN A 719 -15.45 -4.05 -1.14
C GLN A 719 -16.89 -3.61 -1.38
N THR A 720 -17.64 -4.46 -2.07
CA THR A 720 -19.08 -4.28 -2.27
C THR A 720 -19.87 -4.88 -1.09
N ASP A 721 -21.19 -4.78 -1.14
CA ASP A 721 -22.07 -5.48 -0.17
C ASP A 721 -21.89 -7.02 -0.22
N GLN A 722 -21.40 -7.56 -1.34
CA GLN A 722 -20.98 -8.95 -1.47
C GLN A 722 -19.49 -9.07 -1.09
N LYS A 723 -19.18 -9.80 -0.01
CA LYS A 723 -17.87 -9.78 0.65
C LYS A 723 -16.70 -10.22 -0.24
N ASP A 724 -16.89 -11.20 -1.10
CA ASP A 724 -15.87 -11.72 -2.03
C ASP A 724 -15.75 -10.89 -3.31
N ILE A 725 -16.58 -9.84 -3.48
CA ILE A 725 -16.56 -8.97 -4.66
C ILE A 725 -16.02 -7.59 -4.29
N PHE A 726 -14.93 -7.23 -4.95
CA PHE A 726 -14.31 -5.91 -4.96
C PHE A 726 -14.53 -5.25 -6.32
N ALA A 727 -14.52 -3.92 -6.39
CA ALA A 727 -14.71 -3.21 -7.65
C ALA A 727 -13.89 -1.93 -7.71
N GLY A 728 -13.42 -1.55 -8.90
CA GLY A 728 -12.69 -0.29 -9.09
C GLY A 728 -12.53 0.12 -10.56
N GLY A 729 -12.00 1.33 -10.77
CA GLY A 729 -12.02 2.02 -12.06
C GLY A 729 -13.39 2.63 -12.38
N ASP A 730 -13.67 2.86 -13.65
CA ASP A 730 -14.87 3.62 -14.07
C ASP A 730 -16.19 2.99 -13.62
N VAL A 731 -16.19 1.70 -13.31
CA VAL A 731 -17.38 1.00 -12.83
C VAL A 731 -17.83 1.49 -11.45
N THR A 732 -16.93 2.03 -10.63
CA THR A 732 -17.24 2.62 -9.31
C THR A 732 -17.37 4.13 -9.38
N THR A 733 -16.45 4.80 -10.09
CA THR A 733 -16.37 6.27 -10.10
C THR A 733 -17.21 6.94 -11.19
N GLY A 734 -17.62 6.17 -12.21
CA GLY A 734 -17.90 6.72 -13.53
C GLY A 734 -16.59 7.02 -14.28
N PRO A 735 -16.68 7.45 -15.56
CA PRO A 735 -15.51 7.68 -16.41
C PRO A 735 -14.49 8.64 -15.82
N LYS A 736 -13.23 8.20 -15.69
CA LYS A 736 -12.07 8.99 -15.27
C LYS A 736 -10.85 8.74 -16.16
N PHE A 737 -9.66 9.15 -15.74
CA PHE A 737 -8.42 8.92 -16.48
C PHE A 737 -7.83 7.54 -16.16
N ALA A 738 -7.00 7.02 -17.07
CA ALA A 738 -6.37 5.71 -16.92
C ALA A 738 -5.54 5.60 -15.62
N ILE A 739 -4.90 6.68 -15.19
CA ILE A 739 -4.09 6.71 -13.96
C ILE A 739 -4.94 6.52 -12.68
N ASP A 740 -6.19 7.00 -12.66
CA ASP A 740 -7.13 6.75 -11.56
C ASP A 740 -7.51 5.26 -11.49
N ALA A 741 -7.79 4.67 -12.65
CA ALA A 741 -8.12 3.25 -12.76
C ALA A 741 -6.95 2.36 -12.33
N ILE A 742 -5.72 2.74 -12.69
CA ILE A 742 -4.49 2.07 -12.25
C ILE A 742 -4.32 2.14 -10.74
N ALA A 743 -4.50 3.31 -10.14
CA ALA A 743 -4.45 3.47 -8.68
C ALA A 743 -5.50 2.59 -7.97
N ALA A 744 -6.73 2.56 -8.49
CA ALA A 744 -7.80 1.71 -7.96
C ALA A 744 -7.50 0.21 -8.08
N GLY A 745 -6.87 -0.21 -9.18
CA GLY A 745 -6.45 -1.60 -9.40
C GLY A 745 -5.42 -2.07 -8.37
N LYS A 746 -4.43 -1.23 -8.07
CA LYS A 746 -3.43 -1.49 -7.02
C LYS A 746 -4.07 -1.66 -5.65
N GLU A 747 -4.97 -0.78 -5.26
CA GLU A 747 -5.67 -0.89 -3.99
C GLU A 747 -6.53 -2.17 -3.94
N GLY A 748 -7.22 -2.50 -5.05
CA GLY A 748 -7.95 -3.76 -5.20
C GLY A 748 -7.08 -4.99 -4.92
N ALA A 749 -5.85 -5.04 -5.43
CA ALA A 749 -4.92 -6.13 -5.18
C ALA A 749 -4.54 -6.27 -3.70
N ILE A 750 -4.22 -5.15 -3.03
CA ILE A 750 -3.90 -5.11 -1.59
C ILE A 750 -5.07 -5.65 -0.74
N LEU A 751 -6.29 -5.33 -1.15
CA LEU A 751 -7.50 -5.68 -0.43
C LEU A 751 -7.93 -7.12 -0.64
N ILE A 752 -7.79 -7.63 -1.87
CA ILE A 752 -8.00 -9.05 -2.16
C ILE A 752 -7.01 -9.90 -1.38
N HIS A 753 -5.72 -9.51 -1.33
CA HIS A 753 -4.74 -10.17 -0.49
C HIS A 753 -5.24 -10.27 0.96
N ARG A 754 -5.71 -9.17 1.55
CA ARG A 754 -6.20 -9.19 2.93
C ARG A 754 -7.44 -10.06 3.07
N PHE A 755 -8.38 -9.99 2.12
CA PHE A 755 -9.64 -10.71 2.19
C PHE A 755 -9.48 -12.23 2.17
N VAL A 756 -8.65 -12.76 1.28
CA VAL A 756 -8.48 -14.22 1.13
C VAL A 756 -7.72 -14.87 2.30
N HIS A 757 -7.04 -14.06 3.13
CA HIS A 757 -6.38 -14.54 4.34
C HIS A 757 -7.29 -14.34 5.55
N LYS A 758 -7.67 -15.45 6.20
CA LYS A 758 -8.52 -15.45 7.40
C LYS A 758 -7.96 -14.50 8.47
N GLY A 759 -8.87 -13.78 9.16
CA GLY A 759 -8.53 -12.95 10.31
C GLY A 759 -7.80 -11.64 10.00
N GLN A 760 -7.57 -11.32 8.72
CA GLN A 760 -7.00 -10.04 8.33
C GLN A 760 -8.09 -8.98 8.19
N SER A 761 -7.82 -7.79 8.71
CA SER A 761 -8.65 -6.61 8.53
C SER A 761 -8.34 -5.94 7.19
N LEU A 762 -9.39 -5.40 6.55
CA LEU A 762 -9.28 -4.60 5.32
C LEU A 762 -8.75 -3.19 5.56
N THR A 763 -8.70 -2.72 6.82
CA THR A 763 -8.39 -1.33 7.16
C THR A 763 -7.17 -1.19 8.06
N ILE A 764 -7.03 -2.04 9.07
CA ILE A 764 -6.02 -1.90 10.12
C ILE A 764 -4.60 -2.05 9.54
N GLY A 765 -3.73 -1.11 9.87
CA GLY A 765 -2.33 -1.07 9.44
C GLY A 765 -2.14 -0.63 7.98
N ARG A 766 -3.18 -0.19 7.27
CA ARG A 766 -3.04 0.39 5.93
C ARG A 766 -2.66 1.85 6.02
N ASN A 767 -1.75 2.26 5.14
CA ASN A 767 -1.48 3.67 4.91
C ASN A 767 -2.65 4.28 4.14
N ARG A 768 -3.19 5.40 4.63
CA ARG A 768 -4.28 6.12 3.94
C ARG A 768 -3.78 6.97 2.77
N LYS A 769 -2.45 7.14 2.63
CA LYS A 769 -1.80 7.92 1.59
C LYS A 769 -2.42 9.33 1.45
N LEU A 770 -2.73 9.95 2.59
CA LEU A 770 -3.27 11.32 2.63
C LEU A 770 -2.13 12.32 2.39
N TYR A 771 -1.79 12.51 1.12
CA TYR A 771 -0.85 13.55 0.70
C TYR A 771 -1.59 14.87 0.52
N HIS A 772 -0.91 15.97 0.86
CA HIS A 772 -1.35 17.33 0.55
C HIS A 772 -0.18 18.19 0.10
N SER A 773 -0.46 19.07 -0.86
CA SER A 773 0.54 19.88 -1.54
C SER A 773 1.01 21.01 -0.63
N LEU A 774 2.30 21.36 -0.74
CA LEU A 774 2.84 22.56 -0.09
C LEU A 774 2.15 23.83 -0.61
N ASP A 775 2.10 24.85 0.24
CA ASP A 775 1.60 26.18 -0.11
C ASP A 775 2.69 27.01 -0.80
N LYS A 776 2.60 27.13 -2.12
CA LYS A 776 3.62 27.76 -2.97
C LYS A 776 3.86 29.22 -2.62
N ASP A 777 2.85 29.94 -2.14
CA ASP A 777 2.98 31.38 -1.84
C ASP A 777 3.96 31.65 -0.68
N LYS A 778 4.25 30.64 0.14
CA LYS A 778 5.15 30.76 1.30
C LYS A 778 6.65 30.69 0.96
N TYR A 779 7.03 30.36 -0.27
CA TYR A 779 8.44 30.10 -0.62
C TYR A 779 9.03 31.15 -1.56
N ASP A 780 10.34 31.37 -1.45
CA ASP A 780 11.12 32.27 -2.30
C ASP A 780 11.74 31.50 -3.48
N TYR A 781 11.58 32.04 -4.69
CA TYR A 781 12.01 31.45 -5.95
C TYR A 781 13.11 32.24 -6.65
N SER A 782 13.56 33.36 -6.07
CA SER A 782 14.49 34.30 -6.71
C SER A 782 15.88 33.71 -7.06
N GLY A 783 16.24 32.57 -6.45
CA GLY A 783 17.51 31.87 -6.69
C GLY A 783 17.52 30.86 -7.84
N TYR A 784 16.39 30.61 -8.51
CA TYR A 784 16.28 29.62 -9.59
C TYR A 784 16.46 30.25 -10.99
N ASP A 785 16.97 29.47 -11.94
CA ASP A 785 17.13 29.90 -13.34
C ASP A 785 15.79 29.93 -14.11
N HIS A 786 15.86 30.37 -15.37
CA HIS A 786 14.74 30.35 -16.33
C HIS A 786 15.05 29.53 -17.59
N MET A 787 15.73 28.38 -17.44
CA MET A 787 16.07 27.54 -18.58
C MET A 787 14.81 27.03 -19.30
N PRO A 788 14.72 27.14 -20.65
CA PRO A 788 13.51 26.78 -21.38
C PRO A 788 13.23 25.27 -21.31
N ARG A 789 11.93 24.94 -21.25
CA ARG A 789 11.45 23.56 -21.31
C ARG A 789 11.90 22.87 -22.59
N GLN A 790 12.44 21.66 -22.46
CA GLN A 790 12.80 20.82 -23.59
C GLN A 790 11.54 20.29 -24.28
N LYS A 791 11.58 20.25 -25.62
CA LYS A 791 10.50 19.73 -26.45
C LYS A 791 11.06 18.68 -27.39
N ALA A 792 10.37 17.54 -27.49
CA ALA A 792 10.70 16.55 -28.50
C ALA A 792 10.44 17.14 -29.89
N LYS A 793 11.26 16.76 -30.87
CA LYS A 793 10.95 17.07 -32.27
C LYS A 793 9.80 16.19 -32.72
N ASP A 794 8.80 16.77 -33.37
CA ASP A 794 7.77 15.99 -34.03
C ASP A 794 8.38 15.10 -35.11
N ILE A 795 7.84 13.90 -35.25
CA ILE A 795 8.23 12.97 -36.31
C ILE A 795 7.68 13.52 -37.64
N GLU A 796 8.56 13.73 -38.64
CA GLU A 796 8.16 14.26 -39.94
C GLU A 796 7.08 13.38 -40.61
N LYS A 797 5.99 14.02 -41.08
CA LYS A 797 4.91 13.36 -41.81
C LYS A 797 5.44 12.82 -43.16
N VAL A 798 5.76 11.53 -43.23
CA VAL A 798 6.10 10.88 -44.51
C VAL A 798 4.84 10.74 -45.36
N LYS A 799 4.86 11.38 -46.53
CA LYS A 799 3.70 11.72 -47.38
C LYS A 799 2.80 10.56 -47.88
N ASN A 800 3.02 9.31 -47.50
CA ASN A 800 2.26 8.15 -48.01
C ASN A 800 2.17 6.93 -47.06
N GLN A 801 2.50 7.04 -45.76
CA GLN A 801 2.51 5.85 -44.89
C GLN A 801 1.88 5.97 -43.50
N ILE A 802 1.34 7.11 -43.06
CA ILE A 802 0.98 7.27 -41.65
C ILE A 802 -0.26 8.17 -41.48
N GLU A 803 -1.44 7.56 -41.31
CA GLU A 803 -2.67 8.27 -40.90
C GLU A 803 -3.03 8.03 -39.42
N PHE A 804 -2.31 7.12 -38.73
CA PHE A 804 -2.64 6.62 -37.38
C PHE A 804 -1.42 6.39 -36.45
N VAL A 805 -0.43 7.29 -36.42
CA VAL A 805 0.75 7.19 -35.50
C VAL A 805 0.87 8.45 -34.65
N ASP A 806 1.30 8.29 -33.40
CA ASP A 806 1.67 9.39 -32.49
C ASP A 806 2.87 10.15 -33.05
N THR A 807 2.65 11.39 -33.47
CA THR A 807 3.70 12.24 -34.05
C THR A 807 4.59 12.90 -33.01
N ARG A 808 4.21 12.85 -31.72
CA ARG A 808 5.04 13.38 -30.64
C ARG A 808 6.28 12.50 -30.51
N GLY A 809 7.43 13.06 -30.84
CA GLY A 809 8.71 12.36 -30.74
C GLY A 809 9.10 12.03 -29.30
N LEU A 810 10.33 11.54 -29.15
CA LEU A 810 10.95 11.30 -27.86
C LEU A 810 12.00 12.39 -27.59
N LEU A 811 12.17 12.77 -26.32
CA LEU A 811 13.33 13.54 -25.92
C LEU A 811 14.59 12.72 -26.17
N THR A 812 15.66 13.37 -26.63
CA THR A 812 16.98 12.74 -26.66
C THR A 812 17.54 12.64 -25.25
N GLU A 813 18.53 11.78 -25.03
CA GLU A 813 19.23 11.69 -23.75
C GLU A 813 19.85 13.03 -23.30
N GLU A 814 20.33 13.84 -24.25
CA GLU A 814 20.82 15.20 -23.97
C GLU A 814 19.70 16.11 -23.47
N GLN A 815 18.53 16.06 -24.12
CA GLN A 815 17.34 16.80 -23.67
C GLN A 815 16.84 16.31 -22.31
N ILE A 816 16.90 15.00 -22.03
CA ILE A 816 16.54 14.47 -20.71
C ILE A 816 17.43 15.06 -19.63
N LYS A 817 18.76 15.10 -19.84
CA LYS A 817 19.70 15.70 -18.88
C LYS A 817 19.33 17.16 -18.60
N LEU A 818 19.19 17.97 -19.63
CA LEU A 818 18.78 19.37 -19.51
C LEU A 818 17.43 19.52 -18.80
N GLU A 819 16.40 18.78 -19.22
CA GLU A 819 15.06 18.91 -18.65
C GLU A 819 15.02 18.51 -17.16
N THR A 820 15.75 17.47 -16.78
CA THR A 820 15.80 17.02 -15.38
C THR A 820 16.52 18.02 -14.45
N GLU A 821 17.48 18.80 -14.97
CA GLU A 821 18.19 19.86 -14.20
C GLU A 821 17.28 21.02 -13.80
N ARG A 822 16.15 21.22 -14.50
CA ARG A 822 15.17 22.28 -14.18
C ARG A 822 14.40 22.01 -12.89
N CYS A 823 14.40 20.76 -12.41
CA CYS A 823 13.60 20.35 -11.24
C CYS A 823 14.05 21.09 -9.98
N LEU A 824 13.12 21.78 -9.32
CA LEU A 824 13.40 22.57 -8.11
C LEU A 824 13.68 21.72 -6.86
N GLY A 825 13.41 20.41 -6.92
CA GLY A 825 13.60 19.48 -5.81
C GLY A 825 12.71 19.79 -4.61
N CYS A 826 11.41 20.06 -4.81
CA CYS A 826 10.51 20.70 -3.83
C CYS A 826 10.24 19.97 -2.50
N GLY A 827 10.75 18.76 -2.31
CA GLY A 827 10.47 17.95 -1.12
C GLY A 827 11.73 17.43 -0.44
N LEU A 828 11.63 17.29 0.87
CA LEU A 828 12.62 16.66 1.74
C LEU A 828 11.89 15.64 2.63
N VAL A 829 12.59 14.63 3.11
CA VAL A 829 12.06 13.77 4.16
C VAL A 829 12.53 14.32 5.50
N GLU A 830 11.62 14.48 6.43
CA GLU A 830 11.92 14.86 7.82
C GLU A 830 11.85 13.62 8.72
N ILE A 831 12.76 13.57 9.71
CA ILE A 831 12.82 12.49 10.67
C ILE A 831 12.50 12.93 12.10
N ASP A 832 11.65 12.14 12.73
CA ASP A 832 11.43 12.08 14.15
C ASP A 832 12.40 11.06 14.80
N GLU A 833 13.54 11.53 15.27
CA GLU A 833 14.60 10.68 15.88
C GLU A 833 14.14 9.89 17.12
N PHE A 834 13.12 10.39 17.82
CA PHE A 834 12.63 9.75 19.03
C PHE A 834 11.66 8.60 18.70
N LYS A 835 10.85 8.71 17.65
CA LYS A 835 10.07 7.58 17.10
C LYS A 835 10.93 6.57 16.37
N CYS A 836 12.10 6.98 15.87
CA CYS A 836 13.01 6.09 15.17
C CYS A 836 13.56 4.99 16.11
N VAL A 837 13.33 3.73 15.73
CA VAL A 837 13.84 2.54 16.43
C VAL A 837 15.17 2.02 15.88
N GLY A 838 15.73 2.67 14.86
CA GLY A 838 17.04 2.32 14.30
C GLY A 838 17.07 0.99 13.54
N CYS A 839 16.01 0.68 12.77
CA CYS A 839 15.89 -0.60 12.05
C CYS A 839 16.58 -0.63 10.68
N GLY A 840 16.84 0.51 10.04
CA GLY A 840 17.50 0.55 8.72
C GLY A 840 16.61 0.30 7.50
N VAL A 841 15.32 -0.08 7.64
CA VAL A 841 14.43 -0.26 6.47
C VAL A 841 14.37 0.98 5.57
N CYS A 842 14.45 2.17 6.14
CA CYS A 842 14.47 3.41 5.34
C CYS A 842 15.71 3.56 4.46
N THR A 843 16.87 3.04 4.89
CA THR A 843 18.11 3.14 4.11
C THR A 843 18.04 2.18 2.92
N THR A 844 17.51 0.97 3.09
CA THR A 844 17.38 -0.03 2.01
C THR A 844 16.40 0.38 0.91
N ARG A 845 15.49 1.32 1.21
CA ARG A 845 14.57 1.92 0.22
C ARG A 845 15.12 3.17 -0.46
N CYS A 846 16.17 3.79 0.09
CA CYS A 846 16.77 4.99 -0.49
C CYS A 846 17.68 4.61 -1.67
N LYS A 847 17.38 5.11 -2.88
CA LYS A 847 18.21 4.90 -4.09
C LYS A 847 19.29 5.96 -4.31
N PHE A 848 19.41 6.89 -3.36
CA PHE A 848 20.23 8.10 -3.46
C PHE A 848 21.23 8.25 -2.30
N ASP A 849 21.34 7.23 -1.43
CA ASP A 849 22.19 7.25 -0.23
C ASP A 849 21.95 8.48 0.66
N ALA A 850 20.72 8.99 0.64
CA ALA A 850 20.29 10.16 1.40
C ALA A 850 19.95 9.83 2.86
N ILE A 851 19.92 8.55 3.23
CA ILE A 851 19.62 8.12 4.58
C ILE A 851 20.67 7.12 5.03
N THR A 852 21.30 7.39 6.17
CA THR A 852 22.27 6.50 6.80
C THR A 852 21.82 6.18 8.22
N LEU A 853 22.34 5.08 8.80
CA LEU A 853 22.21 4.83 10.22
C LEU A 853 23.46 5.31 10.95
N VAL A 854 23.27 6.16 11.95
CA VAL A 854 24.32 6.60 12.86
C VAL A 854 24.12 5.95 14.23
N ARG A 855 25.23 5.67 14.92
CA ARG A 855 25.24 5.00 16.24
C ARG A 855 25.49 6.01 17.38
N PRO A 856 24.45 6.70 17.90
CA PRO A 856 24.60 7.63 19.02
C PRO A 856 24.69 6.94 20.39
N TYR A 857 24.34 5.65 20.48
CA TYR A 857 24.35 4.90 21.72
C TYR A 857 25.28 3.69 21.69
N ASP A 858 25.68 3.20 22.86
CA ASP A 858 26.52 2.01 23.02
C ASP A 858 26.08 1.22 24.27
N GLU A 859 24.88 0.64 24.20
CA GLU A 859 24.33 -0.18 25.28
C GLU A 859 24.09 -1.61 24.80
N ALA A 860 24.48 -2.57 25.63
CA ALA A 860 24.21 -3.99 25.48
C ALA A 860 23.09 -4.45 26.42
N SER A 861 22.52 -5.63 26.11
CA SER A 861 21.53 -6.30 26.95
C SER A 861 22.11 -6.73 28.30
N VAL A 862 21.23 -7.12 29.21
CA VAL A 862 21.58 -7.79 30.48
C VAL A 862 20.74 -9.05 30.61
N GLU A 863 21.20 -10.01 31.39
CA GLU A 863 20.36 -11.18 31.72
C GLU A 863 19.12 -10.72 32.50
N PHE A 864 17.99 -11.43 32.30
CA PHE A 864 16.72 -11.07 32.94
C PHE A 864 16.82 -10.88 34.47
N MET A 865 17.64 -11.69 35.13
CA MET A 865 17.84 -11.64 36.58
C MET A 865 18.49 -10.33 37.05
N ASP A 866 19.30 -9.70 36.20
CA ASP A 866 20.05 -8.48 36.48
C ASP A 866 19.36 -7.21 35.97
N LEU A 867 18.21 -7.34 35.32
CA LEU A 867 17.47 -6.22 34.73
C LEU A 867 16.81 -5.30 35.78
N LYS A 868 16.35 -5.87 36.90
CA LYS A 868 15.61 -5.13 37.93
C LYS A 868 16.41 -3.97 38.54
N PRO A 869 17.69 -4.14 38.95
CA PRO A 869 18.54 -3.03 39.38
C PRO A 869 18.64 -1.88 38.38
N GLU A 870 18.80 -2.19 37.09
CA GLU A 870 18.94 -1.20 36.02
C GLU A 870 17.65 -0.39 35.82
N VAL A 871 16.49 -1.05 35.85
CA VAL A 871 15.18 -0.39 35.79
C VAL A 871 14.97 0.54 36.99
N ILE A 872 15.29 0.10 38.21
CA ILE A 872 15.17 0.93 39.42
C ILE A 872 16.03 2.20 39.30
N LYS A 873 17.28 2.05 38.85
CA LYS A 873 18.20 3.16 38.61
C LYS A 873 17.63 4.15 37.59
N GLN A 874 17.06 3.66 36.50
CA GLN A 874 16.44 4.51 35.48
C GLN A 874 15.21 5.25 35.99
N VAL A 875 14.30 4.58 36.71
CA VAL A 875 13.10 5.21 37.29
C VAL A 875 13.49 6.36 38.23
N MET A 876 14.53 6.18 39.05
CA MET A 876 15.04 7.25 39.90
C MET A 876 15.58 8.43 39.09
N LYS A 877 16.43 8.17 38.08
CA LYS A 877 16.96 9.21 37.18
C LYS A 877 15.84 9.99 36.47
N ARG A 878 14.82 9.29 35.99
CA ARG A 878 13.64 9.89 35.33
C ARG A 878 12.87 10.81 36.26
N LYS A 879 12.59 10.39 37.51
CA LYS A 879 11.91 11.23 38.51
C LYS A 879 12.66 12.55 38.77
N VAL A 880 13.99 12.49 38.84
CA VAL A 880 14.83 13.70 38.98
C VAL A 880 14.67 14.61 37.76
N LYS A 881 14.76 14.07 36.54
CA LYS A 881 14.58 14.84 35.30
C LYS A 881 13.22 15.54 35.23
N ILE A 882 12.14 14.80 35.52
CA ILE A 882 10.77 15.33 35.55
C ILE A 882 10.64 16.50 36.53
N THR A 883 11.19 16.32 37.75
CA THR A 883 11.13 17.35 38.78
C THR A 883 11.89 18.61 38.34
N THR A 884 13.11 18.45 37.83
CA THR A 884 13.93 19.56 37.32
C THR A 884 13.26 20.30 36.16
N LYS A 885 12.63 19.58 35.23
CA LYS A 885 11.88 20.17 34.11
C LYS A 885 10.70 20.99 34.60
N LYS A 886 9.88 20.46 35.51
CA LYS A 886 8.77 21.19 36.14
C LYS A 886 9.22 22.49 36.80
N VAL A 887 10.35 22.48 37.53
CA VAL A 887 10.91 23.71 38.12
C VAL A 887 11.31 24.71 37.04
N LYS A 888 12.03 24.29 36.00
CA LYS A 888 12.44 25.17 34.89
C LYS A 888 11.23 25.78 34.17
N THR A 889 10.20 25.00 33.88
CA THR A 889 8.98 25.48 33.21
C THR A 889 8.22 26.47 34.09
N SER A 890 8.07 26.20 35.39
CA SER A 890 7.45 27.14 36.33
C SER A 890 8.21 28.46 36.42
N VAL A 891 9.54 28.42 36.49
CA VAL A 891 10.38 29.63 36.44
C VAL A 891 10.19 30.37 35.13
N LYS A 892 10.25 29.70 33.98
CA LYS A 892 10.05 30.30 32.64
C LYS A 892 8.68 30.97 32.50
N ASN A 893 7.64 30.40 33.12
CA ASN A 893 6.28 30.96 33.14
C ASN A 893 6.10 32.12 34.13
N ILE A 894 6.99 32.29 35.11
CA ILE A 894 6.99 33.45 36.02
C ILE A 894 7.67 34.66 35.35
N PHE A 895 8.58 34.42 34.40
CA PHE A 895 9.37 35.45 33.69
C PHE A 895 8.88 35.74 32.25
N LYS A 896 7.79 35.09 31.82
CA LYS A 896 7.00 35.44 30.63
C LYS A 896 5.73 36.14 31.08
#